data_AF-A0AA36CZV5-F1
#
_entry.id   AF-A0AA36CZV5-F1
#
_cell.length_a   1.000
_cell.length_b   1.000
_cell.length_c   1.000
_cell.angle_alpha   90.00
_cell.angle_beta   90.00
_cell.angle_gamma   90.00
#
_symmetry.space_group_name_H-M   'P 1'
#
loop_
_entity.id
_entity.type
_entity.pdbx_description
1 polymer ?
#
loop_
_entity_poly.entity_id
_entity_poly.type
_entity_poly.pdbx_seq_one_letter_code
_entity_poly.pdbx_strand_id
1 'polypeptide(L)'
;MSTIVPGSLHPSNGRHVLAWNQQGVLAYGCHNLIFLVDACSQRRIQALEFHKTAISHISWSPPAALLSEDQTLRIASADISGRLVVSDPKNGTTLSTFGLPNTNVIHLEWFVWKDLQRDFLLVLHSPSLLVLWNADTGEKESDSISSSGLYRSVFAEELFTFDDELTTGTIDDLGFRQIGICNALAVGVTSVRVKPLEGMVKRDQETLQDESPLDDLHLAAIGTSGGTLHLVDVFTREIVKEFTVQSSPIKNDVILTDIRTGISRRARPEGDESPITMIRVSFYQSYVALAFEREPLEVWDLNSMRLLRRMSKACPLIRDMAWSCKHCTVKPTDRGGPSVYRENLVVLDSDNRLYHIVVKGLHVRDGKEVSTQITFFALIKAIKAHQVPELYIQFYGDGRDTSPNSGLGFLKDTLKFLDEQQYGELATIVGRYYAMDRDKRWERIAVAYEGMVGGKGEETSKEKVTSVVEARYAANETDEFLKPIIVNGDKGRVKDGDTLIFFDYRADRMREISEVMGMEAYKNCNSSLPHPKDLQVYGMTQYKAEFPFPALFPPNSNKNVLAEWLATQGVSQFHCAETEKYAHVTFFFNGGREAHFEGEERCMVPSPKVPTYDHMPEMSSAGVADKMVEQVEAGKHPFLMCNFAPPDMVGHTGEYEAAVKACEATDIAIGRIFDACQKHGYVCMVTADHGNAEKMIAPDGGKHTAHTCYRVPFTNSSDKFKFLSKLDNREMALCDVAPTVLYIMGLPIPPDMSGVSLVEGPQ
;
A
#
# COMPACT_ATOMS: atom_id res chain seq x y z
N MET A 1 13.80 -28.84 9.08
CA MET A 1 12.54 -29.17 8.39
C MET A 1 12.10 -27.91 7.66
N SER A 2 12.09 -27.93 6.33
CA SER A 2 11.76 -26.78 5.49
C SER A 2 10.27 -26.44 5.59
N THR A 3 9.92 -25.29 6.16
CA THR A 3 8.55 -24.73 6.23
C THR A 3 8.10 -24.09 4.91
N ILE A 4 8.50 -24.65 3.76
CA ILE A 4 8.18 -24.10 2.45
C ILE A 4 7.17 -25.03 1.78
N VAL A 5 5.95 -24.52 1.60
CA VAL A 5 4.92 -25.17 0.78
C VAL A 5 5.32 -25.04 -0.71
N PRO A 6 5.40 -26.13 -1.48
CA PRO A 6 6.03 -26.13 -2.81
C PRO A 6 5.19 -25.44 -3.88
N GLY A 7 5.55 -24.21 -4.25
CA GLY A 7 4.98 -23.42 -5.35
C GLY A 7 4.80 -21.96 -4.93
N SER A 8 5.43 -21.02 -5.63
CA SER A 8 5.38 -19.59 -5.30
C SER A 8 4.02 -18.98 -5.66
N LEU A 9 3.35 -18.31 -4.72
CA LEU A 9 2.22 -17.43 -5.05
C LEU A 9 2.76 -16.32 -5.98
N HIS A 10 2.27 -16.29 -7.22
CA HIS A 10 2.77 -15.34 -8.22
C HIS A 10 1.99 -14.03 -8.14
N PRO A 11 2.63 -12.85 -8.29
CA PRO A 11 1.96 -11.55 -8.20
C PRO A 11 0.83 -11.33 -9.20
N SER A 12 0.79 -12.11 -10.28
CA SER A 12 -0.27 -12.04 -11.30
C SER A 12 -1.57 -12.74 -10.92
N ASN A 13 -1.60 -13.48 -9.81
CA ASN A 13 -2.80 -14.19 -9.34
C ASN A 13 -3.73 -13.27 -8.52
N GLY A 14 -5.04 -13.49 -8.60
CA GLY A 14 -6.06 -12.66 -7.95
C GLY A 14 -6.06 -12.73 -6.40
N ARG A 15 -6.90 -11.92 -5.75
CA ARG A 15 -7.00 -11.86 -4.27
C ARG A 15 -7.62 -13.12 -3.63
N HIS A 16 -8.31 -13.97 -4.40
CA HIS A 16 -9.10 -15.11 -3.91
C HIS A 16 -8.54 -16.47 -4.37
N VAL A 17 -7.23 -16.57 -4.51
CA VAL A 17 -6.53 -17.76 -5.06
C VAL A 17 -6.04 -18.74 -4.01
N LEU A 18 -6.55 -18.64 -2.78
CA LEU A 18 -6.19 -19.48 -1.63
C LEU A 18 -7.48 -19.94 -0.97
N ALA A 19 -7.67 -21.25 -0.85
CA ALA A 19 -8.87 -21.82 -0.23
C ALA A 19 -8.53 -23.08 0.59
N TRP A 20 -9.06 -23.15 1.82
CA TRP A 20 -8.93 -24.30 2.71
C TRP A 20 -10.21 -25.14 2.67
N ASN A 21 -10.06 -26.46 2.68
CA ASN A 21 -11.17 -27.34 3.00
C ASN A 21 -11.21 -27.67 4.51
N GLN A 22 -12.31 -28.27 4.96
CA GLN A 22 -12.48 -28.66 6.36
C GLN A 22 -11.56 -29.78 6.83
N GLN A 23 -10.90 -30.48 5.91
CA GLN A 23 -9.93 -31.54 6.19
C GLN A 23 -8.49 -31.02 6.30
N GLY A 24 -8.26 -29.69 6.21
CA GLY A 24 -6.93 -29.09 6.32
C GLY A 24 -6.10 -29.16 5.04
N VAL A 25 -6.72 -29.44 3.89
CA VAL A 25 -6.08 -29.35 2.57
C VAL A 25 -6.18 -27.92 2.07
N LEU A 26 -5.04 -27.34 1.73
CA LEU A 26 -4.90 -26.04 1.11
C LEU A 26 -4.89 -26.19 -0.42
N ALA A 27 -5.80 -25.51 -1.10
CA ALA A 27 -5.72 -25.26 -2.53
C ALA A 27 -5.19 -23.85 -2.77
N TYR A 28 -4.23 -23.69 -3.68
CA TYR A 28 -3.76 -22.37 -4.07
C TYR A 28 -3.32 -22.25 -5.52
N GLY A 29 -3.55 -21.07 -6.09
CA GLY A 29 -3.19 -20.74 -7.46
C GLY A 29 -1.75 -20.25 -7.60
N CYS A 30 -1.05 -20.72 -8.63
CA CYS A 30 0.26 -20.21 -9.07
C CYS A 30 0.25 -20.14 -10.59
N HIS A 31 0.29 -18.94 -11.16
CA HIS A 31 -0.02 -18.70 -12.57
C HIS A 31 -1.34 -19.38 -12.94
N ASN A 32 -1.32 -20.34 -13.86
CA ASN A 32 -2.48 -21.09 -14.36
C ASN A 32 -2.65 -22.47 -13.70
N LEU A 33 -1.84 -22.79 -12.69
CA LEU A 33 -1.87 -24.04 -11.94
C LEU A 33 -2.56 -23.86 -10.59
N ILE A 34 -3.23 -24.91 -10.12
CA ILE A 34 -3.74 -25.01 -8.74
C ILE A 34 -3.00 -26.15 -8.04
N PHE A 35 -2.36 -25.84 -6.91
CA PHE A 35 -1.69 -26.83 -6.06
C PHE A 35 -2.55 -27.20 -4.87
N LEU A 36 -2.67 -28.50 -4.61
CA LEU A 36 -3.31 -29.05 -3.43
C LEU A 36 -2.23 -29.54 -2.48
N VAL A 37 -2.24 -29.05 -1.24
CA VAL A 37 -1.23 -29.34 -0.23
C VAL A 37 -1.91 -29.72 1.07
N ASP A 38 -1.48 -30.83 1.66
CA ASP A 38 -1.79 -31.14 3.05
C ASP A 38 -0.90 -30.26 3.92
N ALA A 39 -1.51 -29.29 4.60
CA ALA A 39 -0.74 -28.34 5.40
C ALA A 39 -0.13 -28.94 6.66
N CYS A 40 -0.68 -30.04 7.17
CA CYS A 40 -0.16 -30.74 8.34
C CYS A 40 1.10 -31.52 7.98
N SER A 41 1.10 -32.23 6.83
CA SER A 41 2.27 -32.98 6.38
C SER A 41 3.23 -32.18 5.49
N GLN A 42 2.84 -30.96 5.07
CA GLN A 42 3.57 -30.09 4.14
C GLN A 42 3.86 -30.75 2.79
N ARG A 43 3.06 -31.75 2.41
CA ARG A 43 3.22 -32.49 1.15
C ARG A 43 2.23 -32.02 0.12
N ARG A 44 2.71 -31.84 -1.11
CA ARG A 44 1.84 -31.65 -2.27
C ARG A 44 1.07 -32.94 -2.52
N ILE A 45 -0.25 -32.84 -2.49
CA ILE A 45 -1.19 -33.92 -2.79
C ILE A 45 -1.34 -34.04 -4.31
N GLN A 46 -1.60 -32.91 -4.99
CA GLN A 46 -1.90 -32.89 -6.42
C GLN A 46 -1.61 -31.51 -7.04
N ALA A 47 -1.47 -31.46 -8.36
CA ALA A 47 -1.50 -30.22 -9.14
C ALA A 47 -2.56 -30.31 -10.24
N LEU A 48 -3.33 -29.25 -10.44
CA LEU A 48 -4.40 -29.15 -11.42
C LEU A 48 -4.02 -28.11 -12.49
N GLU A 49 -4.01 -28.51 -13.75
CA GLU A 49 -3.61 -27.68 -14.90
C GLU A 49 -4.75 -27.55 -15.91
N PHE A 50 -5.80 -26.82 -15.52
CA PHE A 50 -7.02 -26.68 -16.34
C PHE A 50 -7.25 -25.26 -16.89
N HIS A 51 -6.44 -24.31 -16.46
CA HIS A 51 -6.51 -22.91 -16.86
C HIS A 51 -5.38 -22.55 -17.82
N LYS A 52 -5.63 -21.54 -18.66
CA LYS A 52 -4.65 -21.02 -19.63
C LYS A 52 -4.07 -19.66 -19.23
N THR A 53 -4.70 -18.99 -18.27
CA THR A 53 -4.30 -17.68 -17.75
C THR A 53 -4.23 -17.72 -16.22
N ALA A 54 -3.81 -16.64 -15.59
CA ALA A 54 -3.63 -16.62 -14.14
C ALA A 54 -4.93 -16.91 -13.38
N ILE A 55 -4.89 -17.81 -12.40
CA ILE A 55 -6.03 -18.08 -11.51
C ILE A 55 -6.43 -16.80 -10.78
N SER A 56 -7.73 -16.53 -10.74
CA SER A 56 -8.34 -15.39 -10.06
C SER A 56 -9.10 -15.82 -8.78
N HIS A 57 -9.76 -16.99 -8.81
CA HIS A 57 -10.58 -17.52 -7.71
C HIS A 57 -10.44 -19.04 -7.56
N ILE A 58 -10.51 -19.51 -6.31
CA ILE A 58 -10.61 -20.94 -5.95
C ILE A 58 -11.62 -21.08 -4.82
N SER A 59 -12.53 -22.05 -4.92
CA SER A 59 -13.52 -22.35 -3.87
C SER A 59 -13.78 -23.86 -3.75
N TRP A 60 -13.67 -24.39 -2.53
CA TRP A 60 -13.98 -25.78 -2.23
C TRP A 60 -15.48 -25.99 -2.08
N SER A 61 -15.99 -27.11 -2.60
CA SER A 61 -17.36 -27.50 -2.31
C SER A 61 -17.54 -27.76 -0.81
N PRO A 62 -18.72 -27.45 -0.25
CA PRO A 62 -19.01 -27.77 1.14
C PRO A 62 -19.04 -29.29 1.37
N PRO A 63 -18.83 -29.76 2.62
CA PRO A 63 -18.74 -31.18 2.96
C PRO A 63 -20.04 -31.97 2.81
N ALA A 64 -21.15 -31.29 2.50
CA ALA A 64 -22.48 -31.85 2.45
C ALA A 64 -23.26 -31.24 1.28
N ALA A 65 -23.12 -31.84 0.10
CA ALA A 65 -24.26 -31.99 -0.77
C ALA A 65 -24.92 -33.31 -0.34
N LEU A 66 -26.12 -33.23 0.22
CA LEU A 66 -26.72 -34.22 1.12
C LEU A 66 -27.05 -35.60 0.50
N LEU A 67 -26.67 -35.93 -0.75
CA LEU A 67 -27.22 -37.10 -1.47
C LEU A 67 -26.27 -37.84 -2.44
N SER A 68 -24.98 -38.00 -2.12
CA SER A 68 -24.18 -39.06 -2.76
C SER A 68 -23.40 -39.87 -1.72
N GLU A 69 -23.60 -41.18 -1.70
CA GLU A 69 -22.90 -42.13 -0.81
C GLU A 69 -21.36 -42.09 -0.97
N ASP A 70 -20.87 -41.45 -2.03
CA ASP A 70 -19.45 -41.15 -2.24
C ASP A 70 -19.21 -39.64 -2.04
N GLN A 71 -18.72 -39.25 -0.86
CA GLN A 71 -18.40 -37.86 -0.47
C GLN A 71 -17.19 -37.33 -1.27
N THR A 72 -17.39 -37.03 -2.55
CA THR A 72 -16.33 -36.47 -3.40
C THR A 72 -16.31 -34.95 -3.27
N LEU A 73 -15.34 -34.44 -2.51
CA LEU A 73 -15.03 -33.00 -2.47
C LEU A 73 -14.70 -32.50 -3.88
N ARG A 74 -15.21 -31.33 -4.26
CA ARG A 74 -14.98 -30.70 -5.56
C ARG A 74 -14.30 -29.34 -5.40
N ILE A 75 -13.62 -28.88 -6.44
CA ILE A 75 -13.04 -27.53 -6.49
C ILE A 75 -13.61 -26.78 -7.69
N ALA A 76 -14.18 -25.60 -7.42
CA ALA A 76 -14.51 -24.62 -8.44
C ALA A 76 -13.40 -23.58 -8.53
N SER A 77 -13.01 -23.21 -9.74
CA SER A 77 -11.90 -22.30 -9.99
C SER A 77 -12.16 -21.40 -11.18
N ALA A 78 -11.63 -20.18 -11.15
CA ALA A 78 -11.73 -19.20 -12.23
C ALA A 78 -10.36 -18.62 -12.59
N ASP A 79 -10.15 -18.23 -13.84
CA ASP A 79 -8.99 -17.43 -14.26
C ASP A 79 -9.36 -16.00 -14.66
N ILE A 80 -8.35 -15.18 -14.92
CA ILE A 80 -8.52 -13.77 -15.31
C ILE A 80 -9.19 -13.58 -16.68
N SER A 81 -9.36 -14.65 -17.47
CA SER A 81 -10.09 -14.60 -18.75
C SER A 81 -11.59 -14.83 -18.59
N GLY A 82 -12.06 -15.14 -17.37
CA GLY A 82 -13.46 -15.46 -17.09
C GLY A 82 -13.83 -16.94 -17.27
N ARG A 83 -12.84 -17.81 -17.52
CA ARG A 83 -13.05 -19.26 -17.64
C ARG A 83 -13.23 -19.88 -16.25
N LEU A 84 -14.30 -20.66 -16.07
CA LEU A 84 -14.63 -21.41 -14.87
C LEU A 84 -14.41 -22.91 -15.09
N VAL A 85 -13.84 -23.59 -14.11
CA VAL A 85 -13.59 -25.04 -14.12
C VAL A 85 -14.03 -25.64 -12.79
N VAL A 86 -14.85 -26.69 -12.85
CA VAL A 86 -15.13 -27.57 -11.70
C VAL A 86 -14.33 -28.84 -11.88
N SER A 87 -13.62 -29.24 -10.84
CA SER A 87 -12.67 -30.36 -10.89
C SER A 87 -12.81 -31.30 -9.70
N ASP A 88 -12.47 -32.56 -9.94
CA ASP A 88 -12.26 -33.57 -8.91
C ASP A 88 -10.80 -33.48 -8.42
N PRO A 89 -10.56 -32.99 -7.19
CA PRO A 89 -9.25 -32.83 -6.61
C PRO A 89 -8.55 -34.16 -6.30
N LYS A 90 -9.29 -35.24 -6.09
CA LYS A 90 -8.76 -36.57 -5.77
C LYS A 90 -8.21 -37.23 -7.02
N ASN A 91 -8.99 -37.23 -8.10
CA ASN A 91 -8.60 -37.85 -9.36
C ASN A 91 -7.81 -36.91 -10.28
N GLY A 92 -7.77 -35.61 -9.98
CA GLY A 92 -7.12 -34.61 -10.83
C GLY A 92 -7.78 -34.50 -12.20
N THR A 93 -9.11 -34.62 -12.26
CA THR A 93 -9.88 -34.57 -13.51
C THR A 93 -10.80 -33.35 -13.54
N THR A 94 -11.06 -32.83 -14.74
CA THR A 94 -12.07 -31.80 -14.96
C THR A 94 -13.44 -32.46 -15.03
N LEU A 95 -14.40 -31.98 -14.23
CA LEU A 95 -15.79 -32.42 -14.27
C LEU A 95 -16.57 -31.59 -15.29
N SER A 96 -16.42 -30.27 -15.26
CA SER A 96 -17.09 -29.35 -16.18
C SER A 96 -16.26 -28.08 -16.40
N THR A 97 -16.52 -27.38 -17.51
CA THR A 97 -15.88 -26.11 -17.85
C THR A 97 -16.86 -25.20 -18.57
N PHE A 98 -16.97 -23.98 -18.09
CA PHE A 98 -17.96 -23.00 -18.55
C PHE A 98 -17.46 -21.57 -18.32
N GLY A 99 -18.27 -20.57 -18.67
CA GLY A 99 -17.91 -19.17 -18.53
C GLY A 99 -18.73 -18.27 -19.46
N LEU A 100 -18.56 -16.96 -19.29
CA LEU A 100 -19.14 -15.95 -20.16
C LEU A 100 -18.03 -15.31 -21.02
N PRO A 101 -18.23 -15.14 -22.33
CA PRO A 101 -17.28 -14.39 -23.15
C PRO A 101 -17.13 -12.94 -22.66
N ASN A 102 -15.91 -12.43 -22.65
CA ASN A 102 -15.58 -11.02 -22.37
C ASN A 102 -16.04 -10.51 -21.00
N THR A 103 -16.19 -11.38 -19.99
CA THR A 103 -16.46 -10.94 -18.62
C THR A 103 -15.49 -11.57 -17.64
N ASN A 104 -15.08 -10.81 -16.64
CA ASN A 104 -14.23 -11.31 -15.55
C ASN A 104 -15.11 -11.84 -14.42
N VAL A 105 -14.64 -12.86 -13.71
CA VAL A 105 -15.28 -13.32 -12.47
C VAL A 105 -14.89 -12.38 -11.34
N ILE A 106 -15.88 -11.73 -10.74
CA ILE A 106 -15.74 -10.86 -9.56
C ILE A 106 -15.86 -11.69 -8.28
N HIS A 107 -16.78 -12.65 -8.25
CA HIS A 107 -17.00 -13.54 -7.11
C HIS A 107 -17.57 -14.89 -7.55
N LEU A 108 -17.25 -15.96 -6.82
CA LEU A 108 -17.70 -17.33 -7.05
C LEU A 108 -18.02 -17.99 -5.71
N GLU A 109 -19.24 -18.50 -5.53
CA GLU A 109 -19.67 -19.18 -4.30
C GLU A 109 -20.48 -20.44 -4.64
N TRP A 110 -20.31 -21.52 -3.87
CA TRP A 110 -21.15 -22.71 -3.98
C TRP A 110 -22.54 -22.42 -3.40
N PHE A 111 -23.58 -22.78 -4.15
CA PHE A 111 -24.96 -22.67 -3.71
C PHE A 111 -25.40 -23.99 -3.08
N VAL A 112 -25.68 -23.97 -1.78
CA VAL A 112 -26.04 -25.16 -0.98
C VAL A 112 -27.49 -25.06 -0.57
N TRP A 113 -28.29 -26.03 -0.98
CA TRP A 113 -29.69 -26.16 -0.58
C TRP A 113 -30.03 -27.60 -0.25
N LYS A 114 -30.85 -27.82 0.79
CA LYS A 114 -31.17 -29.15 1.31
C LYS A 114 -31.94 -30.03 0.33
N ASP A 115 -32.72 -29.41 -0.56
CA ASP A 115 -33.63 -30.10 -1.48
C ASP A 115 -33.11 -30.21 -2.92
N LEU A 116 -31.86 -29.82 -3.19
CA LEU A 116 -31.28 -29.94 -4.52
C LEU A 116 -30.49 -31.23 -4.67
N GLN A 117 -30.82 -32.01 -5.70
CA GLN A 117 -30.07 -33.21 -6.09
C GLN A 117 -28.78 -32.91 -6.87
N ARG A 118 -28.42 -31.63 -7.04
CA ARG A 118 -27.29 -31.17 -7.87
C ARG A 118 -26.54 -30.04 -7.18
N ASP A 119 -25.26 -29.92 -7.47
CA ASP A 119 -24.45 -28.80 -7.02
C ASP A 119 -24.57 -27.61 -7.97
N PHE A 120 -24.70 -26.42 -7.41
CA PHE A 120 -24.76 -25.18 -8.18
C PHE A 120 -23.67 -24.19 -7.76
N LEU A 121 -23.27 -23.34 -8.69
CA LEU A 121 -22.33 -22.24 -8.47
C LEU A 121 -22.99 -20.91 -8.79
N LEU A 122 -23.04 -20.03 -7.80
CA LEU A 122 -23.50 -18.67 -7.96
C LEU A 122 -22.29 -17.78 -8.28
N VAL A 123 -22.28 -17.18 -9.47
CA VAL A 123 -21.13 -16.45 -10.00
C VAL A 123 -21.51 -15.04 -10.36
N LEU A 124 -20.73 -14.08 -9.85
CA LEU A 124 -20.83 -12.68 -10.21
C LEU A 124 -19.76 -12.35 -11.27
N HIS A 125 -20.22 -11.94 -12.45
CA HIS A 125 -19.39 -11.50 -13.57
C HIS A 125 -19.43 -9.97 -13.74
N SER A 126 -18.38 -9.38 -14.30
CA SER A 126 -18.39 -7.97 -14.69
C SER A 126 -19.35 -7.70 -15.88
N PRO A 127 -20.07 -6.56 -15.92
CA PRO A 127 -20.02 -5.45 -14.98
C PRO A 127 -20.89 -5.59 -13.73
N SER A 128 -21.86 -6.50 -13.67
CA SER A 128 -22.65 -6.88 -12.45
C SER A 128 -23.66 -7.99 -12.81
N LEU A 129 -23.20 -9.05 -13.47
CA LEU A 129 -24.00 -10.15 -13.97
C LEU A 129 -23.97 -11.33 -12.99
N LEU A 130 -25.07 -11.56 -12.27
CA LEU A 130 -25.22 -12.73 -11.40
C LEU A 130 -25.79 -13.91 -12.18
N VAL A 131 -25.10 -15.05 -12.15
CA VAL A 131 -25.49 -16.27 -12.88
C VAL A 131 -25.41 -17.47 -11.96
N LEU A 132 -26.47 -18.29 -11.97
CA LEU A 132 -26.49 -19.61 -11.35
C LEU A 132 -26.11 -20.67 -12.40
N TRP A 133 -25.01 -21.37 -12.15
CA TRP A 133 -24.49 -22.42 -13.01
C TRP A 133 -24.72 -23.79 -12.38
N ASN A 134 -25.16 -24.75 -13.18
CA ASN A 134 -25.10 -26.15 -12.80
C ASN A 134 -23.64 -26.61 -12.81
N ALA A 135 -23.11 -27.03 -11.65
CA ALA A 135 -21.70 -27.36 -11.51
C ALA A 135 -21.32 -28.67 -12.23
N ASP A 136 -22.28 -29.57 -12.50
CA ASP A 136 -22.04 -30.82 -13.21
C ASP A 136 -22.03 -30.62 -14.73
N THR A 137 -22.98 -29.85 -15.27
CA THR A 137 -23.13 -29.69 -16.74
C THR A 137 -22.46 -28.43 -17.28
N GLY A 138 -22.23 -27.41 -16.44
CA GLY A 138 -21.78 -26.10 -16.87
C GLY A 138 -22.83 -25.31 -17.65
N GLU A 139 -24.09 -25.76 -17.63
CA GLU A 139 -25.21 -25.03 -18.21
C GLU A 139 -25.67 -23.92 -17.28
N LYS A 140 -26.12 -22.81 -17.86
CA LYS A 140 -26.80 -21.75 -17.13
C LYS A 140 -28.22 -22.21 -16.85
N GLU A 141 -28.71 -21.97 -15.66
CA GLU A 141 -30.14 -22.10 -15.40
C GLU A 141 -30.87 -20.91 -16.09
N SER A 142 -31.33 -21.13 -17.34
CA SER A 142 -32.13 -20.20 -18.13
C SER A 142 -33.56 -20.71 -18.33
N ASP A 143 -34.56 -19.87 -18.02
CA ASP A 143 -35.98 -19.89 -18.42
C ASP A 143 -36.82 -21.18 -18.30
N SER A 144 -36.30 -22.31 -17.78
CA SER A 144 -37.07 -23.55 -17.64
C SER A 144 -37.39 -23.96 -16.20
N ILE A 145 -37.59 -23.00 -15.27
CA ILE A 145 -38.38 -23.25 -14.05
C ILE A 145 -39.84 -22.88 -14.36
N SER A 146 -40.37 -23.50 -15.41
CA SER A 146 -41.81 -23.76 -15.52
C SER A 146 -42.02 -25.23 -15.17
N SER A 147 -42.87 -25.46 -14.17
CA SER A 147 -43.65 -26.70 -14.03
C SER A 147 -42.90 -28.03 -13.91
N SER A 148 -41.96 -28.15 -12.97
CA SER A 148 -41.72 -29.46 -12.31
C SER A 148 -41.80 -29.34 -10.78
N GLY A 149 -42.89 -28.75 -10.29
CA GLY A 149 -44.00 -29.54 -9.78
C GLY A 149 -43.82 -30.40 -8.53
N LEU A 150 -42.73 -30.30 -7.75
CA LEU A 150 -42.61 -31.12 -6.53
C LEU A 150 -42.26 -30.38 -5.23
N TYR A 151 -41.84 -29.11 -5.27
CA TYR A 151 -41.39 -28.41 -4.05
C TYR A 151 -42.23 -27.21 -3.63
N ARG A 152 -43.39 -26.94 -4.27
CA ARG A 152 -44.28 -25.82 -3.88
C ARG A 152 -45.76 -26.16 -3.72
N SER A 153 -46.23 -27.36 -4.08
CA SER A 153 -47.67 -27.58 -4.28
C SER A 153 -48.48 -28.01 -3.05
N VAL A 154 -47.89 -28.29 -1.89
CA VAL A 154 -48.69 -28.80 -0.74
C VAL A 154 -49.01 -27.75 0.32
N PHE A 155 -48.39 -26.56 0.29
CA PHE A 155 -48.64 -25.54 1.31
C PHE A 155 -49.51 -24.36 0.85
N ALA A 156 -49.71 -24.19 -0.46
CA ALA A 156 -50.49 -23.08 -1.01
C ALA A 156 -51.99 -23.39 -1.20
N GLU A 157 -52.40 -24.66 -1.13
CA GLU A 157 -53.80 -25.07 -1.35
C GLU A 157 -54.68 -25.04 -0.08
N GLU A 158 -54.12 -24.80 1.12
CA GLU A 158 -54.91 -24.71 2.37
C GLU A 158 -55.11 -23.28 2.90
N LEU A 159 -54.62 -22.23 2.22
CA LEU A 159 -54.65 -20.86 2.77
C LEU A 159 -55.56 -19.85 2.06
N PHE A 160 -56.14 -20.16 0.90
CA PHE A 160 -57.08 -19.23 0.24
C PHE A 160 -58.22 -19.97 -0.47
N THR A 161 -59.26 -20.29 0.29
CA THR A 161 -60.61 -20.44 -0.28
C THR A 161 -61.09 -19.09 -0.81
N PHE A 162 -61.54 -19.10 -2.06
CA PHE A 162 -62.18 -17.99 -2.77
C PHE A 162 -63.28 -17.32 -1.95
N ASP A 163 -63.35 -15.99 -2.04
CA ASP A 163 -64.64 -15.29 -1.93
C ASP A 163 -65.07 -14.88 -3.34
N ASP A 164 -66.08 -15.58 -3.83
CA ASP A 164 -66.82 -15.32 -5.05
C ASP A 164 -67.75 -14.13 -4.80
N GLU A 165 -67.27 -12.90 -5.02
CA GLU A 165 -68.07 -11.72 -5.41
C GLU A 165 -67.22 -10.45 -5.21
N LEU A 166 -66.78 -9.82 -6.30
CA LEU A 166 -66.93 -8.38 -6.54
C LEU A 166 -66.34 -7.99 -7.88
N THR A 167 -67.26 -7.89 -8.83
CA THR A 167 -67.15 -7.22 -10.11
C THR A 167 -66.88 -5.73 -9.92
N THR A 168 -65.91 -5.19 -10.66
CA THR A 168 -65.99 -3.96 -11.50
C THR A 168 -64.61 -3.29 -11.63
N GLY A 169 -64.04 -3.34 -12.84
CA GLY A 169 -62.90 -2.52 -13.25
C GLY A 169 -61.83 -3.30 -14.01
N THR A 170 -61.87 -3.22 -15.34
CA THR A 170 -60.78 -3.62 -16.23
C THR A 170 -59.53 -2.77 -15.93
N ILE A 171 -58.46 -3.41 -15.46
CA ILE A 171 -57.09 -2.89 -15.61
C ILE A 171 -56.51 -3.60 -16.82
N ASP A 172 -56.64 -2.96 -17.98
CA ASP A 172 -55.91 -3.33 -19.18
C ASP A 172 -54.44 -2.86 -19.05
N ASP A 173 -53.53 -3.73 -19.47
CA ASP A 173 -52.07 -3.55 -19.67
C ASP A 173 -51.14 -3.47 -18.46
N LEU A 174 -50.93 -4.62 -17.80
CA LEU A 174 -49.58 -5.03 -17.37
C LEU A 174 -49.14 -6.25 -18.17
N GLY A 175 -48.78 -5.98 -19.43
CA GLY A 175 -48.18 -6.95 -20.33
C GLY A 175 -46.82 -7.41 -19.84
N PHE A 176 -46.67 -8.73 -19.75
CA PHE A 176 -45.40 -9.45 -19.62
C PHE A 176 -44.28 -8.82 -20.46
N ARG A 177 -43.13 -8.56 -19.83
CA ARG A 177 -41.84 -8.52 -20.54
C ARG A 177 -40.98 -9.71 -20.11
N GLN A 178 -40.72 -10.56 -21.10
CA GLN A 178 -39.74 -11.63 -21.11
C GLN A 178 -38.31 -11.14 -20.81
N ILE A 179 -37.62 -11.92 -19.97
CA ILE A 179 -36.20 -12.33 -20.03
C ILE A 179 -35.12 -11.24 -19.95
N GLY A 180 -34.23 -11.41 -18.97
CA GLY A 180 -32.80 -11.22 -19.18
C GLY A 180 -32.11 -10.37 -18.11
N ILE A 181 -31.34 -11.04 -17.23
CA ILE A 181 -30.39 -10.45 -16.27
C ILE A 181 -31.11 -9.68 -15.14
N CYS A 182 -30.59 -9.74 -13.90
CA CYS A 182 -31.04 -8.82 -12.84
C CYS A 182 -30.76 -7.38 -13.30
N ASN A 183 -31.67 -6.74 -14.03
CA ASN A 183 -31.57 -5.33 -14.32
C ASN A 183 -31.87 -4.59 -13.02
N ALA A 184 -30.83 -3.89 -12.55
CA ALA A 184 -30.76 -3.05 -11.36
C ALA A 184 -30.52 -3.76 -10.01
N LEU A 185 -29.44 -4.53 -9.90
CA LEU A 185 -28.59 -4.32 -8.72
C LEU A 185 -27.85 -2.99 -8.96
N ALA A 186 -27.85 -2.09 -7.98
CA ALA A 186 -27.18 -0.79 -8.11
C ALA A 186 -25.72 -0.97 -8.58
N VAL A 187 -25.22 -0.01 -9.37
CA VAL A 187 -23.83 0.01 -9.84
C VAL A 187 -22.88 -0.26 -8.67
N GLY A 188 -21.96 -1.21 -8.84
CA GLY A 188 -20.93 -1.50 -7.85
C GLY A 188 -21.20 -2.66 -6.90
N VAL A 189 -21.83 -3.75 -7.35
CA VAL A 189 -21.88 -5.01 -6.57
C VAL A 189 -20.46 -5.48 -6.24
N THR A 190 -20.14 -5.62 -4.96
CA THR A 190 -18.80 -5.95 -4.47
C THR A 190 -18.66 -7.40 -4.03
N SER A 191 -19.74 -8.03 -3.56
CA SER A 191 -19.68 -9.38 -3.02
C SER A 191 -21.03 -10.08 -3.03
N VAL A 192 -20.99 -11.41 -3.11
CA VAL A 192 -22.15 -12.27 -2.94
C VAL A 192 -21.83 -13.30 -1.86
N ARG A 193 -22.75 -13.52 -0.91
CA ARG A 193 -22.65 -14.57 0.10
C ARG A 193 -23.96 -15.34 0.16
N VAL A 194 -23.84 -16.66 0.25
CA VAL A 194 -24.96 -17.58 0.47
C VAL A 194 -24.73 -18.24 1.82
N LYS A 195 -25.75 -18.25 2.68
CA LYS A 195 -25.74 -19.02 3.92
C LYS A 195 -27.01 -19.85 3.97
N PRO A 196 -26.95 -21.14 4.34
CA PRO A 196 -28.14 -21.90 4.67
C PRO A 196 -28.92 -21.17 5.76
N LEU A 197 -30.16 -20.80 5.47
CA LEU A 197 -31.07 -20.18 6.41
C LEU A 197 -31.62 -21.28 7.32
N GLU A 198 -30.80 -21.81 8.23
CA GLU A 198 -31.31 -22.65 9.29
C GLU A 198 -31.74 -21.76 10.46
N GLY A 199 -33.05 -21.75 10.76
CA GLY A 199 -33.59 -21.12 11.96
C GLY A 199 -33.73 -19.60 11.89
N MET A 200 -33.90 -19.03 10.69
CA MET A 200 -34.25 -17.61 10.52
C MET A 200 -35.76 -17.45 10.35
N VAL A 201 -36.39 -16.63 11.19
CA VAL A 201 -37.84 -16.37 11.16
C VAL A 201 -38.08 -14.92 10.76
N LYS A 202 -39.04 -14.66 9.86
CA LYS A 202 -39.45 -13.29 9.53
C LYS A 202 -40.14 -12.70 10.75
N ARG A 203 -39.65 -11.57 11.27
CA ARG A 203 -40.38 -10.76 12.26
C ARG A 203 -40.89 -9.50 11.58
N ASP A 204 -42.21 -9.40 11.47
CA ASP A 204 -42.86 -8.17 11.05
C ASP A 204 -42.89 -7.17 12.22
N GLN A 205 -42.43 -5.94 11.99
CA GLN A 205 -42.23 -4.95 13.06
C GLN A 205 -43.53 -4.32 13.57
N GLU A 206 -44.64 -4.46 12.84
CA GLU A 206 -45.90 -3.80 13.20
C GLU A 206 -46.93 -4.71 13.88
N THR A 207 -46.89 -6.03 13.67
CA THR A 207 -47.97 -6.92 14.14
C THR A 207 -47.54 -7.99 15.15
N LEU A 208 -46.23 -8.23 15.35
CA LEU A 208 -45.69 -9.21 16.33
C LEU A 208 -46.31 -10.63 16.28
N GLN A 209 -47.01 -11.02 15.20
CA GLN A 209 -47.82 -12.24 15.18
C GLN A 209 -47.58 -13.20 14.01
N ASP A 210 -46.76 -12.85 13.02
CA ASP A 210 -46.50 -13.76 11.90
C ASP A 210 -45.05 -14.28 11.94
N GLU A 211 -44.88 -15.48 12.52
CA GLU A 211 -43.61 -16.22 12.57
C GLU A 211 -43.56 -17.22 11.41
N SER A 212 -43.43 -16.73 10.17
CA SER A 212 -43.15 -17.60 9.03
C SER A 212 -41.64 -17.89 8.94
N PRO A 213 -41.22 -19.16 8.85
CA PRO A 213 -39.82 -19.51 8.60
C PRO A 213 -39.36 -18.92 7.26
N LEU A 214 -38.17 -18.32 7.24
CA LEU A 214 -37.50 -17.95 5.97
C LEU A 214 -36.89 -19.18 5.28
N ASP A 215 -37.04 -20.36 5.88
CA ASP A 215 -36.49 -21.65 5.45
C ASP A 215 -37.00 -22.08 4.06
N ASP A 216 -38.06 -21.47 3.51
CA ASP A 216 -38.58 -21.71 2.15
C ASP A 216 -38.00 -20.76 1.08
N LEU A 217 -37.23 -19.74 1.48
CA LEU A 217 -36.67 -18.72 0.56
C LEU A 217 -35.21 -19.02 0.20
N HIS A 218 -34.91 -18.92 -1.09
CA HIS A 218 -33.59 -19.24 -1.64
C HIS A 218 -32.70 -18.00 -1.68
N LEU A 219 -32.37 -17.44 -0.51
CA LEU A 219 -31.75 -16.11 -0.46
C LEU A 219 -30.23 -16.11 -0.68
N ALA A 220 -29.76 -15.19 -1.52
CA ALA A 220 -28.38 -14.72 -1.58
C ALA A 220 -28.29 -13.29 -1.04
N ALA A 221 -27.25 -13.01 -0.26
CA ALA A 221 -26.93 -11.68 0.22
C ALA A 221 -25.93 -11.02 -0.73
N ILE A 222 -26.32 -9.88 -1.30
CA ILE A 222 -25.56 -9.15 -2.32
C ILE A 222 -25.19 -7.76 -1.78
N GLY A 223 -23.90 -7.52 -1.57
CA GLY A 223 -23.39 -6.24 -1.10
C GLY A 223 -23.03 -5.31 -2.27
N THR A 224 -23.32 -4.02 -2.14
CA THR A 224 -22.94 -2.97 -3.09
C THR A 224 -21.90 -2.01 -2.49
N SER A 225 -21.16 -1.33 -3.35
CA SER A 225 -20.16 -0.30 -2.98
C SER A 225 -20.80 0.90 -2.28
N GLY A 226 -22.11 1.12 -2.47
CA GLY A 226 -22.89 2.13 -1.78
C GLY A 226 -23.27 1.78 -0.33
N GLY A 227 -22.83 0.63 0.19
CA GLY A 227 -23.19 0.18 1.54
C GLY A 227 -24.60 -0.39 1.64
N THR A 228 -25.21 -0.79 0.52
CA THR A 228 -26.52 -1.44 0.51
C THR A 228 -26.35 -2.95 0.40
N LEU A 229 -27.04 -3.70 1.26
CA LEU A 229 -27.14 -5.15 1.22
C LEU A 229 -28.53 -5.54 0.68
N HIS A 230 -28.57 -6.22 -0.46
CA HIS A 230 -29.80 -6.80 -1.02
C HIS A 230 -29.87 -8.28 -0.65
N LEU A 231 -30.98 -8.73 -0.07
CA LEU A 231 -31.34 -10.14 -0.03
C LEU A 231 -32.15 -10.45 -1.27
N VAL A 232 -31.65 -11.37 -2.09
CA VAL A 232 -32.23 -11.72 -3.39
C VAL A 232 -32.60 -13.19 -3.38
N ASP A 233 -33.82 -13.53 -3.77
CA ASP A 233 -34.18 -14.92 -4.04
C ASP A 233 -33.50 -15.36 -5.35
N VAL A 234 -32.65 -16.38 -5.27
CA VAL A 234 -31.76 -16.82 -6.35
C VAL A 234 -32.54 -17.42 -7.52
N PHE A 235 -33.74 -17.97 -7.29
CA PHE A 235 -34.55 -18.56 -8.35
C PHE A 235 -35.55 -17.57 -8.97
N THR A 236 -36.24 -16.75 -8.15
CA THR A 236 -37.16 -15.74 -8.69
C THR A 236 -36.44 -14.48 -9.17
N ARG A 237 -35.21 -14.24 -8.70
CA ARG A 237 -34.38 -13.07 -8.98
C ARG A 237 -34.96 -11.76 -8.43
N GLU A 238 -35.85 -11.87 -7.44
CA GLU A 238 -36.46 -10.71 -6.78
C GLU A 238 -35.65 -10.28 -5.55
N ILE A 239 -35.50 -8.97 -5.36
CA ILE A 239 -34.98 -8.41 -4.12
C ILE A 239 -36.07 -8.58 -3.06
N VAL A 240 -35.87 -9.55 -2.16
CA VAL A 240 -36.78 -9.83 -1.05
C VAL A 240 -36.65 -8.78 0.03
N LYS A 241 -35.45 -8.22 0.23
CA LYS A 241 -35.23 -7.14 1.19
C LYS A 241 -33.99 -6.31 0.87
N GLU A 242 -34.03 -5.03 1.19
CA GLU A 242 -32.89 -4.12 1.10
C GLU A 242 -32.53 -3.60 2.50
N PHE A 243 -31.23 -3.57 2.81
CA PHE A 243 -30.69 -2.94 3.99
C PHE A 243 -29.69 -1.87 3.57
N THR A 244 -30.02 -0.60 3.81
CA THR A 244 -29.04 0.48 3.72
C THR A 244 -28.17 0.45 4.98
N VAL A 245 -26.90 0.10 4.84
CA VAL A 245 -25.93 0.17 5.94
C VAL A 245 -25.50 1.63 6.06
N GLN A 246 -26.23 2.40 6.85
CA GLN A 246 -25.73 3.69 7.32
C GLN A 246 -24.50 3.43 8.19
N SER A 247 -23.35 4.00 7.82
CA SER A 247 -22.13 3.92 8.61
C SER A 247 -22.28 4.76 9.88
N SER A 248 -22.99 4.23 10.86
CA SER A 248 -22.91 4.66 12.25
C SER A 248 -21.60 4.12 12.85
N PRO A 249 -20.96 4.83 13.79
CA PRO A 249 -19.82 4.30 14.53
C PRO A 249 -20.21 2.97 15.17
N ILE A 250 -19.34 1.97 15.04
CA ILE A 250 -19.56 0.67 15.65
C ILE A 250 -19.21 0.79 17.12
N LYS A 251 -20.13 0.36 17.97
CA LYS A 251 -19.85 0.19 19.39
C LYS A 251 -19.07 -1.10 19.59
N ASN A 252 -17.77 -0.97 19.78
CA ASN A 252 -16.88 -2.12 19.98
C ASN A 252 -16.84 -2.51 21.47
N ASP A 253 -17.41 -3.67 21.84
CA ASP A 253 -17.21 -4.31 23.16
C ASP A 253 -16.13 -5.39 23.03
N VAL A 254 -15.06 -5.32 23.83
CA VAL A 254 -13.96 -6.29 23.80
C VAL A 254 -13.99 -7.09 25.10
N ILE A 255 -14.26 -8.39 25.01
CA ILE A 255 -14.31 -9.31 26.15
C ILE A 255 -13.21 -10.35 25.96
N LEU A 256 -12.41 -10.58 27.01
CA LEU A 256 -11.41 -11.63 27.05
C LEU A 256 -11.92 -12.78 27.91
N THR A 257 -11.95 -13.98 27.33
CA THR A 257 -12.33 -15.21 28.02
C THR A 257 -11.12 -16.11 28.17
N ASP A 258 -10.71 -16.42 29.40
CA ASP A 258 -9.70 -17.46 29.62
C ASP A 258 -10.36 -18.82 29.38
N ILE A 259 -10.01 -19.45 28.26
CA ILE A 259 -10.59 -20.73 27.82
C ILE A 259 -10.35 -21.89 28.80
N ARG A 260 -9.37 -21.78 29.71
CA ARG A 260 -9.07 -22.83 30.71
C ARG A 260 -9.95 -22.71 31.95
N THR A 261 -10.35 -21.48 32.30
CA THR A 261 -11.12 -21.20 33.52
C THR A 261 -12.58 -20.82 33.23
N GLY A 262 -12.90 -20.47 31.99
CA GLY A 262 -14.20 -19.95 31.55
C GLY A 262 -14.49 -18.51 32.00
N ILE A 263 -13.57 -17.88 32.75
CA ILE A 263 -13.77 -16.54 33.28
C ILE A 263 -13.64 -15.52 32.14
N SER A 264 -14.71 -14.76 31.93
CA SER A 264 -14.74 -13.65 30.98
C SER A 264 -14.58 -12.33 31.70
N ARG A 265 -13.74 -11.44 31.17
CA ARG A 265 -13.55 -10.07 31.66
C ARG A 265 -13.67 -9.10 30.51
N ARG A 266 -14.48 -8.06 30.69
CA ARG A 266 -14.56 -6.94 29.75
C ARG A 266 -13.26 -6.16 29.79
N ALA A 267 -12.60 -6.04 28.63
CA ALA A 267 -11.32 -5.34 28.46
C ALA A 267 -11.50 -3.82 28.38
N ARG A 268 -12.60 -3.35 27.77
CA ARG A 268 -12.90 -1.92 27.66
C ARG A 268 -14.42 -1.65 27.65
N PRO A 269 -14.87 -0.48 28.13
CA PRO A 269 -16.26 -0.06 27.99
C PRO A 269 -16.60 0.24 26.53
N GLU A 270 -17.90 0.17 26.24
CA GLU A 270 -18.50 0.47 24.94
C GLU A 270 -18.20 1.92 24.53
N GLY A 271 -17.75 2.15 23.30
CA GLY A 271 -17.43 3.48 22.79
C GLY A 271 -17.62 3.59 21.28
N ASP A 272 -17.91 4.80 20.80
CA ASP A 272 -18.13 5.11 19.38
C ASP A 272 -16.78 5.16 18.63
N GLU A 273 -16.47 4.10 17.88
CA GLU A 273 -15.22 3.94 17.14
C GLU A 273 -15.49 3.19 15.81
N SER A 274 -14.53 3.16 14.90
CA SER A 274 -14.63 2.32 13.71
C SER A 274 -14.42 0.83 14.05
N PRO A 275 -14.88 -0.11 13.21
CA PRO A 275 -14.69 -1.54 13.47
C PRO A 275 -13.22 -1.88 13.75
N ILE A 276 -13.00 -2.77 14.72
CA ILE A 276 -11.69 -3.42 14.87
C ILE A 276 -11.50 -4.34 13.65
N THR A 277 -10.53 -4.01 12.80
CA THR A 277 -10.22 -4.77 11.58
C THR A 277 -9.26 -5.91 11.84
N MET A 278 -8.41 -5.79 12.87
CA MET A 278 -7.44 -6.82 13.22
C MET A 278 -7.16 -6.87 14.72
N ILE A 279 -6.98 -8.09 15.20
CA ILE A 279 -6.53 -8.40 16.55
C ILE A 279 -5.30 -9.30 16.45
N ARG A 280 -4.25 -8.97 17.20
CA ARG A 280 -3.05 -9.81 17.30
C ARG A 280 -2.64 -9.96 18.75
N VAL A 281 -2.57 -11.19 19.21
CA VAL A 281 -2.04 -11.52 20.53
C VAL A 281 -0.53 -11.74 20.42
N SER A 282 0.20 -11.18 21.37
CA SER A 282 1.65 -11.30 21.48
C SER A 282 2.11 -12.75 21.67
N PHE A 283 3.39 -13.00 21.40
CA PHE A 283 3.98 -14.34 21.46
C PHE A 283 3.92 -14.93 22.87
N TYR A 284 4.20 -14.14 23.91
CA TYR A 284 4.06 -14.55 25.31
C TYR A 284 2.63 -14.40 25.86
N GLN A 285 1.65 -14.15 24.99
CA GLN A 285 0.23 -13.99 25.34
C GLN A 285 0.00 -12.94 26.44
N SER A 286 0.90 -11.96 26.53
CA SER A 286 0.90 -10.93 27.57
C SER A 286 0.38 -9.59 27.07
N TYR A 287 0.35 -9.37 25.76
CA TYR A 287 -0.19 -8.18 25.11
C TYR A 287 -1.16 -8.53 23.99
N VAL A 288 -2.10 -7.62 23.71
CA VAL A 288 -2.94 -7.65 22.52
C VAL A 288 -2.87 -6.31 21.80
N ALA A 289 -2.74 -6.37 20.48
CA ALA A 289 -2.79 -5.21 19.61
C ALA A 289 -4.13 -5.22 18.85
N LEU A 290 -4.81 -4.08 18.83
CA LEU A 290 -6.10 -3.86 18.17
C LEU A 290 -5.92 -2.79 17.11
N ALA A 291 -6.13 -3.12 15.83
CA ALA A 291 -6.18 -2.14 14.75
C ALA A 291 -7.63 -1.85 14.39
N PHE A 292 -7.89 -0.59 14.09
CA PHE A 292 -9.19 -0.07 13.77
C PHE A 292 -9.23 0.33 12.29
N GLU A 293 -10.42 0.38 11.71
CA GLU A 293 -10.62 0.75 10.30
C GLU A 293 -10.23 2.21 10.02
N ARG A 294 -10.49 3.10 10.96
CA ARG A 294 -10.32 4.56 10.82
C ARG A 294 -9.52 5.19 11.98
N GLU A 295 -9.31 4.48 13.08
CA GLU A 295 -8.48 4.92 14.18
C GLU A 295 -7.09 4.25 14.20
N PRO A 296 -6.11 4.85 14.91
CA PRO A 296 -4.80 4.25 15.09
C PRO A 296 -4.85 2.96 15.90
N LEU A 297 -3.81 2.14 15.76
CA LEU A 297 -3.59 0.94 16.55
C LEU A 297 -3.55 1.22 18.07
N GLU A 298 -4.14 0.31 18.85
CA GLU A 298 -3.94 0.22 20.29
C GLU A 298 -3.13 -1.01 20.71
N VAL A 299 -2.41 -0.90 21.82
CA VAL A 299 -1.72 -2.01 22.47
C VAL A 299 -2.15 -2.08 23.93
N TRP A 300 -2.55 -3.26 24.37
CA TRP A 300 -3.08 -3.55 25.70
C TRP A 300 -2.26 -4.64 26.40
N ASP A 301 -2.18 -4.57 27.73
CA ASP A 301 -1.67 -5.64 28.58
C ASP A 301 -2.80 -6.58 28.98
N LEU A 302 -2.66 -7.86 28.61
CA LEU A 302 -3.64 -8.91 28.86
C LEU A 302 -3.67 -9.33 30.34
N ASN A 303 -2.59 -9.11 31.10
CA ASN A 303 -2.54 -9.47 32.52
C ASN A 303 -3.25 -8.43 33.40
N SER A 304 -2.99 -7.14 33.15
CA SER A 304 -3.58 -6.04 33.94
C SER A 304 -4.83 -5.42 33.32
N MET A 305 -5.18 -5.79 32.08
CA MET A 305 -6.29 -5.22 31.30
C MET A 305 -6.17 -3.72 31.09
N ARG A 306 -4.94 -3.19 31.09
CA ARG A 306 -4.68 -1.76 30.91
C ARG A 306 -4.28 -1.47 29.47
N LEU A 307 -4.89 -0.44 28.90
CA LEU A 307 -4.39 0.18 27.67
C LEU A 307 -2.97 0.68 27.94
N LEU A 308 -2.01 0.10 27.23
CA LEU A 308 -0.62 0.54 27.32
C LEU A 308 -0.40 1.77 26.46
N ARG A 309 -1.01 1.79 25.28
CA ARG A 309 -0.85 2.89 24.33
C ARG A 309 -1.93 2.86 23.24
N ARG A 310 -2.46 4.03 22.93
CA ARG A 310 -3.13 4.34 21.67
C ARG A 310 -2.13 5.07 20.79
N MET A 311 -1.88 4.58 19.58
CA MET A 311 -1.03 5.26 18.61
C MET A 311 -1.64 6.62 18.23
N SER A 312 -0.81 7.58 17.83
CA SER A 312 -1.33 8.90 17.43
C SER A 312 -2.15 8.81 16.14
N LYS A 313 -3.07 9.75 15.90
CA LYS A 313 -3.82 9.87 14.63
C LYS A 313 -2.94 10.14 13.40
N ALA A 314 -1.67 10.48 13.60
CA ALA A 314 -0.68 10.59 12.53
C ALA A 314 -0.04 9.24 12.17
N CYS A 315 -0.37 8.15 12.88
CA CYS A 315 -0.04 6.79 12.48
C CYS A 315 -1.02 6.37 11.37
N PRO A 316 -0.56 6.16 10.12
CA PRO A 316 -1.41 5.75 8.99
C PRO A 316 -2.13 4.42 9.29
N LEU A 317 -3.28 4.20 8.65
CA LEU A 317 -4.14 3.05 8.90
C LEU A 317 -3.37 1.74 8.73
N ILE A 318 -3.55 0.80 9.66
CA ILE A 318 -2.78 -0.44 9.66
C ILE A 318 -3.36 -1.41 8.63
N ARG A 319 -2.55 -1.77 7.64
CA ARG A 319 -2.88 -2.76 6.62
C ARG A 319 -2.65 -4.19 7.09
N ASP A 320 -1.58 -4.42 7.84
CA ASP A 320 -1.33 -5.68 8.54
C ASP A 320 -0.46 -5.46 9.77
N MET A 321 -0.51 -6.38 10.72
CA MET A 321 0.38 -6.39 11.87
C MET A 321 0.66 -7.81 12.35
N ALA A 322 1.88 -8.01 12.85
CA ALA A 322 2.32 -9.29 13.37
C ALA A 322 3.29 -9.09 14.54
N TRP A 323 3.11 -9.89 15.59
CA TRP A 323 4.11 -9.95 16.65
C TRP A 323 5.30 -10.76 16.18
N SER A 324 6.49 -10.17 16.28
CA SER A 324 7.74 -10.85 15.96
C SER A 324 8.02 -11.94 17.00
N CYS A 325 8.20 -13.17 16.55
CA CYS A 325 8.66 -14.29 17.40
C CYS A 325 10.17 -14.30 17.68
N LYS A 326 10.96 -13.41 17.06
CA LYS A 326 12.44 -13.46 17.08
C LYS A 326 13.15 -12.42 17.97
N HIS A 327 12.40 -11.61 18.72
CA HIS A 327 12.99 -10.55 19.57
C HIS A 327 12.23 -10.38 20.89
N CYS A 328 11.93 -11.51 21.53
CA CYS A 328 11.18 -11.52 22.78
C CYS A 328 12.13 -11.81 23.96
N THR A 329 12.14 -10.97 24.99
CA THR A 329 12.93 -11.21 26.22
C THR A 329 12.05 -11.10 27.45
N VAL A 330 12.17 -12.05 28.36
CA VAL A 330 11.51 -12.03 29.67
C VAL A 330 12.48 -11.43 30.68
N LYS A 331 12.06 -10.37 31.40
CA LYS A 331 12.76 -9.87 32.58
C LYS A 331 12.00 -10.31 33.84
N PRO A 332 12.58 -11.18 34.68
CA PRO A 332 12.04 -11.43 36.01
C PRO A 332 12.03 -10.12 36.81
N THR A 333 11.00 -9.92 37.64
CA THR A 333 11.01 -8.81 38.60
C THR A 333 11.58 -9.32 39.93
N ASP A 334 12.51 -8.58 40.53
CA ASP A 334 13.29 -9.00 41.70
C ASP A 334 12.45 -9.12 43.01
N ARG A 335 11.12 -9.01 42.93
CA ARG A 335 10.20 -9.00 44.09
C ARG A 335 8.92 -9.82 43.87
N GLY A 336 8.99 -10.92 43.14
CA GLY A 336 7.85 -11.85 42.98
C GLY A 336 6.63 -11.27 42.24
N GLY A 337 6.81 -10.18 41.48
CA GLY A 337 5.78 -9.63 40.61
C GLY A 337 5.76 -10.31 39.23
N PRO A 338 4.71 -10.06 38.42
CA PRO A 338 4.62 -10.62 37.08
C PRO A 338 5.82 -10.22 36.22
N SER A 339 6.35 -11.17 35.45
CA SER A 339 7.48 -10.96 34.54
C SER A 339 7.18 -9.84 33.54
N VAL A 340 8.17 -9.02 33.22
CA VAL A 340 8.05 -7.99 32.18
C VAL A 340 8.50 -8.57 30.86
N TYR A 341 7.57 -8.67 29.92
CA TYR A 341 7.83 -9.14 28.57
C TYR A 341 8.25 -7.95 27.68
N ARG A 342 9.35 -8.11 26.95
CA ARG A 342 9.70 -7.23 25.85
C ARG A 342 9.37 -7.95 24.57
N GLU A 343 8.45 -7.42 23.78
CA GLU A 343 7.99 -8.01 22.53
C GLU A 343 7.90 -6.92 21.45
N ASN A 344 8.06 -7.30 20.19
CA ASN A 344 8.04 -6.36 19.07
C ASN A 344 6.82 -6.64 18.20
N LEU A 345 6.00 -5.63 17.97
CA LEU A 345 4.92 -5.65 17.00
C LEU A 345 5.42 -4.99 15.71
N VAL A 346 5.38 -5.72 14.61
CA VAL A 346 5.64 -5.21 13.27
C VAL A 346 4.32 -4.78 12.67
N VAL A 347 4.29 -3.58 12.10
CA VAL A 347 3.09 -2.95 11.56
C VAL A 347 3.37 -2.51 10.14
N LEU A 348 2.54 -2.92 9.19
CA LEU A 348 2.52 -2.42 7.83
C LEU A 348 1.38 -1.41 7.73
N ASP A 349 1.68 -0.17 7.35
CA ASP A 349 0.65 0.83 7.14
C ASP A 349 0.05 0.79 5.72
N SER A 350 -0.93 1.66 5.51
CA SER A 350 -1.63 1.88 4.24
C SER A 350 -0.74 2.47 3.15
N ASP A 351 0.37 3.12 3.52
CA ASP A 351 1.39 3.66 2.62
C ASP A 351 2.50 2.64 2.31
N ASN A 352 2.33 1.38 2.74
CA ASN A 352 3.30 0.29 2.65
C ASN A 352 4.63 0.54 3.38
N ARG A 353 4.63 1.40 4.39
CA ARG A 353 5.75 1.61 5.30
C ARG A 353 5.66 0.61 6.45
N LEU A 354 6.81 0.08 6.83
CA LEU A 354 6.95 -0.89 7.91
C LEU A 354 7.42 -0.18 9.18
N TYR A 355 6.71 -0.36 10.29
CA TYR A 355 7.10 0.15 11.61
C TYR A 355 7.37 -1.01 12.57
N HIS A 356 8.32 -0.79 13.46
CA HIS A 356 8.54 -1.66 14.62
C HIS A 356 8.08 -0.93 15.89
N ILE A 357 7.02 -1.44 16.50
CA ILE A 357 6.55 -0.99 17.81
C ILE A 357 7.15 -1.92 18.87
N VAL A 358 8.08 -1.38 19.66
CA VAL A 358 8.69 -2.11 20.78
C VAL A 358 7.81 -1.93 22.01
N VAL A 359 7.28 -3.04 22.53
CA VAL A 359 6.48 -3.09 23.75
C VAL A 359 7.36 -3.63 24.87
N LYS A 360 7.59 -2.83 25.92
CA LYS A 360 8.43 -3.19 27.08
C LYS A 360 7.68 -2.90 28.37
N GLY A 361 6.88 -3.85 28.84
CA GLY A 361 6.00 -3.62 29.99
C GLY A 361 5.04 -2.45 29.73
N LEU A 362 4.97 -1.48 30.65
CA LEU A 362 4.09 -0.30 30.54
C LEU A 362 4.57 0.79 29.55
N HIS A 363 5.70 0.59 28.86
CA HIS A 363 6.22 1.57 27.90
C HIS A 363 6.06 1.06 26.46
N VAL A 364 5.32 1.81 25.66
CA VAL A 364 5.20 1.66 24.20
C VAL A 364 5.70 2.96 23.57
N ARG A 365 6.67 2.89 22.66
CA ARG A 365 7.18 4.04 21.91
C ARG A 365 6.61 4.02 20.48
N ASP A 366 6.35 5.19 19.91
CA ASP A 366 5.95 5.32 18.51
C ASP A 366 7.01 4.65 17.61
N GLY A 367 6.54 3.95 16.58
CA GLY A 367 7.44 3.27 15.64
C GLY A 367 8.40 4.27 15.02
N LYS A 368 9.70 4.00 15.09
CA LYS A 368 10.67 4.73 14.28
C LYS A 368 10.52 4.28 12.83
N GLU A 369 10.65 5.22 11.90
CA GLU A 369 10.95 4.96 10.49
C GLU A 369 12.06 3.89 10.42
N VAL A 370 12.00 2.99 9.43
CA VAL A 370 12.98 1.91 9.28
C VAL A 370 14.36 2.53 9.21
N SER A 371 15.05 2.54 10.36
CA SER A 371 16.42 3.03 10.42
C SER A 371 17.23 2.22 9.42
N THR A 372 18.17 2.85 8.72
CA THR A 372 19.12 2.20 7.81
C THR A 372 19.72 0.91 8.40
N GLN A 373 19.89 0.87 9.72
CA GLN A 373 20.33 -0.31 10.47
C GLN A 373 19.40 -1.54 10.37
N ILE A 374 18.08 -1.36 10.31
CA ILE A 374 17.11 -2.45 10.13
C ILE A 374 17.20 -3.01 8.70
N THR A 375 17.30 -2.14 7.70
CA THR A 375 17.52 -2.54 6.29
C THR A 375 18.86 -3.29 6.15
N PHE A 376 19.90 -2.80 6.81
CA PHE A 376 21.21 -3.44 6.88
C PHE A 376 21.15 -4.86 7.51
N PHE A 377 20.47 -5.01 8.65
CA PHE A 377 20.27 -6.34 9.27
C PHE A 377 19.42 -7.29 8.42
N ALA A 378 18.45 -6.78 7.67
CA ALA A 378 17.68 -7.58 6.72
C ALA A 378 18.55 -8.05 5.55
N LEU A 379 19.42 -7.18 5.02
CA LEU A 379 20.38 -7.53 3.97
C LEU A 379 21.33 -8.64 4.41
N ILE A 380 21.92 -8.55 5.62
CA ILE A 380 22.78 -9.62 6.16
C ILE A 380 22.05 -10.95 6.24
N LYS A 381 20.79 -10.97 6.71
CA LYS A 381 19.98 -12.19 6.78
C LYS A 381 19.71 -12.79 5.40
N ALA A 382 19.43 -11.95 4.40
CA ALA A 382 19.22 -12.39 3.03
C ALA A 382 20.51 -13.00 2.44
N ILE A 383 21.65 -12.31 2.58
CA ILE A 383 22.96 -12.78 2.12
C ILE A 383 23.30 -14.14 2.78
N LYS A 384 23.08 -14.26 4.09
CA LYS A 384 23.26 -15.53 4.81
C LYS A 384 22.36 -16.65 4.27
N ALA A 385 21.09 -16.35 4.01
CA ALA A 385 20.13 -17.32 3.49
C ALA A 385 20.52 -17.85 2.10
N HIS A 386 21.19 -17.01 1.30
CA HIS A 386 21.80 -17.38 0.03
C HIS A 386 23.17 -18.07 0.16
N GLN A 387 23.61 -18.39 1.38
CA GLN A 387 24.83 -19.18 1.66
C GLN A 387 26.12 -18.55 1.12
N VAL A 388 26.19 -17.21 1.06
CA VAL A 388 27.43 -16.52 0.72
C VAL A 388 28.49 -16.85 1.79
N PRO A 389 29.69 -17.34 1.42
CA PRO A 389 30.66 -17.87 2.41
C PRO A 389 31.18 -16.82 3.39
N GLU A 390 31.56 -15.64 2.91
CA GLU A 390 32.20 -14.58 3.69
C GLU A 390 31.47 -13.25 3.46
N LEU A 391 31.27 -12.48 4.53
CA LEU A 391 30.63 -11.17 4.47
C LEU A 391 31.39 -10.19 5.38
N TYR A 392 31.79 -9.05 4.83
CA TYR A 392 32.53 -8.02 5.54
C TYR A 392 31.78 -6.70 5.58
N ILE A 393 31.73 -6.07 6.76
CA ILE A 393 31.01 -4.82 6.99
C ILE A 393 31.99 -3.64 7.00
N GLN A 394 31.77 -2.69 6.08
CA GLN A 394 32.44 -1.40 6.04
C GLN A 394 31.48 -0.37 6.66
N PHE A 395 31.72 0.02 7.91
CA PHE A 395 30.81 0.86 8.69
C PHE A 395 31.11 2.36 8.47
N TYR A 396 30.12 3.12 8.00
CA TYR A 396 30.21 4.57 7.85
C TYR A 396 29.57 5.29 9.06
N GLY A 397 30.36 6.06 9.81
CA GLY A 397 29.90 6.83 10.97
C GLY A 397 29.06 8.04 10.57
N ASP A 398 27.89 8.21 11.16
CA ASP A 398 26.96 9.30 10.82
C ASP A 398 27.29 10.62 11.54
N GLY A 399 26.80 10.79 12.77
CA GLY A 399 27.05 11.97 13.61
C GLY A 399 26.43 13.30 13.14
N ARG A 400 25.69 13.30 12.02
CA ARG A 400 25.09 14.50 11.43
C ARG A 400 23.57 14.40 11.32
N ASP A 401 23.05 13.27 10.84
CA ASP A 401 21.61 13.00 10.82
C ASP A 401 21.15 12.38 12.17
N THR A 402 22.11 11.97 12.99
CA THR A 402 21.97 11.51 14.38
C THR A 402 22.93 12.30 15.29
N SER A 403 22.87 12.07 16.61
CA SER A 403 23.76 12.81 17.52
C SER A 403 25.24 12.47 17.26
N PRO A 404 26.18 13.42 17.43
CA PRO A 404 27.59 13.27 17.05
C PRO A 404 28.36 12.09 17.68
N ASN A 405 27.83 11.47 18.72
CA ASN A 405 28.46 10.36 19.45
C ASN A 405 27.56 9.10 19.52
N SER A 406 26.51 9.04 18.71
CA SER A 406 25.56 7.92 18.72
C SER A 406 26.08 6.65 18.02
N GLY A 407 27.12 6.76 17.18
CA GLY A 407 27.73 5.67 16.40
C GLY A 407 28.20 4.51 17.25
N LEU A 408 28.73 4.76 18.45
CA LEU A 408 29.08 3.71 19.43
C LEU A 408 27.89 2.81 19.78
N GLY A 409 26.68 3.36 19.89
CA GLY A 409 25.47 2.58 20.12
C GLY A 409 25.16 1.67 18.93
N PHE A 410 25.17 2.24 17.73
CA PHE A 410 24.94 1.50 16.48
C PHE A 410 25.99 0.41 16.22
N LEU A 411 27.25 0.69 16.57
CA LEU A 411 28.35 -0.27 16.50
C LEU A 411 28.12 -1.44 17.46
N LYS A 412 27.76 -1.16 18.73
CA LYS A 412 27.45 -2.20 19.72
C LYS A 412 26.28 -3.09 19.26
N ASP A 413 25.22 -2.48 18.74
CA ASP A 413 24.07 -3.22 18.19
C ASP A 413 24.45 -4.06 16.97
N THR A 414 25.34 -3.54 16.10
CA THR A 414 25.84 -4.27 14.93
C THR A 414 26.68 -5.46 15.31
N LEU A 415 27.66 -5.29 16.20
CA LEU A 415 28.52 -6.39 16.68
C LEU A 415 27.68 -7.50 17.32
N LYS A 416 26.74 -7.11 18.19
CA LYS A 416 25.80 -8.03 18.81
C LYS A 416 24.96 -8.78 17.77
N PHE A 417 24.47 -8.09 16.75
CA PHE A 417 23.68 -8.71 15.69
C PHE A 417 24.50 -9.74 14.89
N LEU A 418 25.75 -9.41 14.52
CA LEU A 418 26.65 -10.33 13.81
C LEU A 418 26.94 -11.59 14.65
N ASP A 419 27.12 -11.42 15.97
CA ASP A 419 27.29 -12.55 16.91
C ASP A 419 26.03 -13.42 17.00
N GLU A 420 24.85 -12.81 17.12
CA GLU A 420 23.57 -13.53 17.13
C GLU A 420 23.31 -14.28 15.83
N GLN A 421 23.73 -13.73 14.70
CA GLN A 421 23.65 -14.41 13.41
C GLN A 421 24.77 -15.43 13.22
N GLN A 422 25.85 -15.41 14.01
CA GLN A 422 27.08 -16.18 13.76
C GLN A 422 27.53 -16.08 12.29
N TYR A 423 27.43 -14.88 11.72
CA TYR A 423 27.65 -14.63 10.30
C TYR A 423 27.92 -13.16 10.03
N GLY A 424 28.95 -12.90 9.21
CA GLY A 424 29.43 -11.56 8.87
C GLY A 424 30.42 -11.00 9.90
N GLU A 425 31.40 -10.24 9.42
CA GLU A 425 32.50 -9.70 10.22
C GLU A 425 32.66 -8.19 10.00
N LEU A 426 32.85 -7.43 11.08
CA LEU A 426 33.18 -6.00 10.98
C LEU A 426 34.61 -5.87 10.43
N ALA A 427 34.78 -5.09 9.36
CA ALA A 427 36.06 -4.91 8.70
C ALA A 427 36.65 -3.53 8.95
N THR A 428 35.88 -2.46 8.74
CA THR A 428 36.34 -1.06 8.89
C THR A 428 35.27 -0.22 9.55
N ILE A 429 35.71 0.81 10.27
CA ILE A 429 34.88 1.95 10.66
C ILE A 429 35.54 3.22 10.10
N VAL A 430 34.76 4.09 9.44
CA VAL A 430 35.22 5.38 8.95
C VAL A 430 34.07 6.38 8.96
N GLY A 431 34.30 7.64 9.28
CA GLY A 431 33.27 8.67 9.33
C GLY A 431 32.76 9.09 7.95
N ARG A 432 31.49 9.52 7.86
CA ARG A 432 30.85 9.97 6.62
C ARG A 432 31.56 11.17 5.97
N TYR A 433 32.30 11.97 6.73
CA TYR A 433 33.12 13.06 6.18
C TYR A 433 34.11 12.54 5.12
N TYR A 434 34.63 11.33 5.30
CA TYR A 434 35.55 10.71 4.36
C TYR A 434 34.85 9.84 3.32
N ALA A 435 33.86 9.03 3.74
CA ALA A 435 33.24 8.04 2.85
C ALA A 435 32.06 8.56 2.01
N MET A 436 31.49 9.72 2.37
CA MET A 436 30.22 10.23 1.84
C MET A 436 30.31 11.71 1.41
N ASP A 437 31.48 12.12 0.90
CA ASP A 437 31.64 13.43 0.25
C ASP A 437 30.78 13.51 -1.03
N ARG A 438 30.43 14.72 -1.42
CA ARG A 438 29.62 15.01 -2.62
C ARG A 438 30.08 16.28 -3.35
N ASP A 439 31.19 16.85 -2.90
CA ASP A 439 31.76 18.11 -3.37
C ASP A 439 33.02 17.85 -4.22
N LYS A 440 33.27 16.61 -4.65
CA LYS A 440 34.44 16.12 -5.39
C LYS A 440 35.76 16.35 -4.65
N ARG A 441 35.74 16.22 -3.32
CA ARG A 441 36.94 16.29 -2.49
C ARG A 441 37.59 14.93 -2.38
N TRP A 442 38.25 14.54 -3.47
CA TRP A 442 38.85 13.20 -3.63
C TRP A 442 39.87 12.86 -2.55
N GLU A 443 40.51 13.84 -1.92
CA GLU A 443 41.41 13.62 -0.79
C GLU A 443 40.69 13.05 0.44
N ARG A 444 39.39 13.32 0.61
CA ARG A 444 38.56 12.74 1.66
C ARG A 444 38.16 11.32 1.32
N ILE A 445 37.68 11.11 0.09
CA ILE A 445 37.30 9.79 -0.43
C ILE A 445 38.51 8.84 -0.41
N ALA A 446 39.72 9.33 -0.70
CA ALA A 446 40.95 8.58 -0.62
C ALA A 446 41.20 8.00 0.78
N VAL A 447 40.88 8.72 1.87
CA VAL A 447 41.04 8.20 3.24
C VAL A 447 40.15 6.98 3.48
N ALA A 448 38.89 7.02 3.05
CA ALA A 448 37.98 5.88 3.17
C ALA A 448 38.42 4.71 2.26
N TYR A 449 38.77 5.02 1.00
CA TYR A 449 39.25 4.06 0.02
C TYR A 449 40.51 3.32 0.47
N GLU A 450 41.54 4.04 0.94
CA GLU A 450 42.79 3.44 1.44
C GLU A 450 42.58 2.61 2.71
N GLY A 451 41.62 3.03 3.55
CA GLY A 451 41.13 2.20 4.64
C GLY A 451 40.57 0.88 4.12
N MET A 452 39.52 0.93 3.29
CA MET A 452 38.77 -0.22 2.78
C MET A 452 39.58 -1.20 1.93
N VAL A 453 40.49 -0.70 1.09
CA VAL A 453 41.31 -1.52 0.17
C VAL A 453 42.65 -1.90 0.80
N GLY A 454 43.37 -0.92 1.36
CA GLY A 454 44.75 -1.13 1.82
C GLY A 454 44.91 -1.38 3.32
N GLY A 455 43.83 -1.28 4.10
CA GLY A 455 43.90 -1.41 5.56
C GLY A 455 44.64 -0.26 6.22
N LYS A 456 44.72 0.91 5.57
CA LYS A 456 45.43 2.07 6.12
C LYS A 456 44.57 2.75 7.18
N GLY A 457 44.86 2.48 8.46
CA GLY A 457 44.11 3.02 9.59
C GLY A 457 44.67 2.55 10.93
N GLU A 458 43.93 2.80 12.01
CA GLU A 458 44.25 2.23 13.32
C GLU A 458 43.78 0.79 13.39
N GLU A 459 44.71 -0.16 13.46
CA GLU A 459 44.36 -1.58 13.65
C GLU A 459 43.91 -1.87 15.08
N THR A 460 42.84 -2.65 15.19
CA THR A 460 42.28 -3.11 16.47
C THR A 460 41.62 -4.48 16.29
N SER A 461 41.16 -5.08 17.38
CA SER A 461 40.38 -6.32 17.34
C SER A 461 38.90 -6.05 17.56
N LYS A 462 38.05 -7.01 17.21
CA LYS A 462 36.59 -6.91 17.39
C LYS A 462 36.22 -6.65 18.86
N GLU A 463 36.97 -7.19 19.79
CA GLU A 463 36.74 -7.05 21.24
C GLU A 463 37.11 -5.66 21.76
N LYS A 464 38.02 -4.95 21.06
CA LYS A 464 38.55 -3.65 21.49
C LYS A 464 37.99 -2.47 20.72
N VAL A 465 37.33 -2.70 19.58
CA VAL A 465 36.88 -1.64 18.66
C VAL A 465 35.96 -0.62 19.33
N THR A 466 35.09 -1.03 20.25
CA THR A 466 34.21 -0.12 20.98
C THR A 466 34.99 0.83 21.89
N SER A 467 36.05 0.33 22.55
CA SER A 467 36.94 1.15 23.37
C SER A 467 37.79 2.11 22.54
N VAL A 468 38.17 1.72 21.31
CA VAL A 468 38.85 2.64 20.38
C VAL A 468 37.93 3.81 20.02
N VAL A 469 36.67 3.54 19.67
CA VAL A 469 35.68 4.60 19.38
C VAL A 469 35.43 5.49 20.60
N GLU A 470 35.32 4.92 21.80
CA GLU A 470 35.22 5.69 23.06
C GLU A 470 36.44 6.61 23.28
N ALA A 471 37.65 6.13 22.96
CA ALA A 471 38.87 6.95 23.03
C ALA A 471 38.89 8.06 21.97
N ARG A 472 38.41 7.81 20.75
CA ARG A 472 38.26 8.84 19.70
C ARG A 472 37.30 9.94 20.13
N TYR A 473 36.17 9.58 20.75
CA TYR A 473 35.24 10.55 21.32
C TYR A 473 35.87 11.40 22.42
N ALA A 474 36.65 10.79 23.31
CA ALA A 474 37.38 11.52 24.35
C ALA A 474 38.41 12.51 23.78
N ALA A 475 38.90 12.25 22.56
CA ALA A 475 39.77 13.15 21.79
C ALA A 475 38.99 14.14 20.89
N ASN A 476 37.67 14.28 21.07
CA ASN A 476 36.77 15.11 20.26
C ASN A 476 36.72 14.74 18.76
N GLU A 477 37.12 13.53 18.38
CA GLU A 477 36.88 12.97 17.06
C GLU A 477 35.53 12.23 17.08
N THR A 478 34.48 12.93 16.68
CA THR A 478 33.08 12.44 16.66
C THR A 478 32.79 11.56 15.44
N ASP A 479 31.61 10.91 15.41
CA ASP A 479 31.23 9.92 14.40
C ASP A 479 31.47 10.35 12.95
N GLU A 480 31.10 11.59 12.60
CA GLU A 480 31.25 12.14 11.26
C GLU A 480 32.71 12.15 10.80
N PHE A 481 33.65 12.31 11.73
CA PHE A 481 35.08 12.56 11.49
C PHE A 481 36.00 11.41 11.90
N LEU A 482 35.45 10.25 12.25
CA LEU A 482 36.24 9.06 12.59
C LEU A 482 37.19 8.71 11.43
N LYS A 483 38.50 8.74 11.66
CA LYS A 483 39.47 8.19 10.72
C LYS A 483 39.37 6.67 10.68
N PRO A 484 39.85 6.00 9.61
CA PRO A 484 39.72 4.55 9.46
C PRO A 484 40.24 3.77 10.67
N ILE A 485 39.39 2.89 11.22
CA ILE A 485 39.71 1.88 12.23
C ILE A 485 39.54 0.51 11.57
N ILE A 486 40.55 -0.34 11.65
CA ILE A 486 40.65 -1.62 10.93
C ILE A 486 40.54 -2.77 11.92
N VAL A 487 39.55 -3.67 11.74
CA VAL A 487 39.21 -4.69 12.76
C VAL A 487 39.63 -6.11 12.34
N ASN A 488 39.53 -6.41 11.04
CA ASN A 488 39.74 -7.77 10.52
C ASN A 488 40.96 -7.91 9.58
N GLY A 489 41.94 -7.02 9.77
CA GLY A 489 43.17 -6.97 8.98
C GLY A 489 42.94 -7.08 7.46
N ASP A 490 43.83 -7.84 6.81
CA ASP A 490 43.83 -8.07 5.37
C ASP A 490 42.63 -8.87 4.85
N LYS A 491 42.03 -9.75 5.68
CA LYS A 491 40.88 -10.56 5.27
C LYS A 491 39.63 -9.71 4.98
N GLY A 492 39.42 -8.65 5.77
CA GLY A 492 38.27 -7.75 5.58
C GLY A 492 38.47 -6.65 4.54
N ARG A 493 39.55 -6.69 3.76
CA ARG A 493 39.79 -5.71 2.69
C ARG A 493 39.04 -6.09 1.42
N VAL A 494 38.75 -5.08 0.60
CA VAL A 494 38.21 -5.30 -0.74
C VAL A 494 39.34 -5.77 -1.66
N LYS A 495 39.17 -6.93 -2.29
CA LYS A 495 40.15 -7.62 -3.13
C LYS A 495 39.62 -7.91 -4.53
N ASP A 496 40.51 -8.39 -5.40
CA ASP A 496 40.16 -8.77 -6.77
C ASP A 496 39.01 -9.79 -6.79
N GLY A 497 37.97 -9.52 -7.57
CA GLY A 497 36.79 -10.38 -7.73
C GLY A 497 35.72 -10.24 -6.64
N ASP A 498 35.89 -9.36 -5.65
CA ASP A 498 34.89 -9.13 -4.61
C ASP A 498 33.62 -8.45 -5.13
N THR A 499 32.52 -8.64 -4.40
CA THR A 499 31.24 -7.97 -4.65
C THR A 499 30.93 -6.98 -3.53
N LEU A 500 30.60 -5.74 -3.91
CA LEU A 500 30.21 -4.66 -3.01
C LEU A 500 28.72 -4.34 -3.17
N ILE A 501 28.02 -4.24 -2.05
CA ILE A 501 26.64 -3.75 -2.01
C ILE A 501 26.61 -2.51 -1.12
N PHE A 502 26.40 -1.34 -1.73
CA PHE A 502 26.12 -0.11 -1.00
C PHE A 502 24.63 -0.07 -0.66
N PHE A 503 24.28 -0.02 0.63
CA PHE A 503 22.89 -0.10 1.08
C PHE A 503 22.23 1.28 1.27
N ASP A 504 22.98 2.38 1.15
CA ASP A 504 22.46 3.73 1.13
C ASP A 504 21.54 3.93 -0.07
N TYR A 505 20.33 4.43 0.17
CA TYR A 505 19.32 4.67 -0.88
C TYR A 505 19.37 6.09 -1.45
N ARG A 506 20.05 7.02 -0.76
CA ARG A 506 20.20 8.41 -1.20
C ARG A 506 21.45 8.54 -2.07
N ALA A 507 21.25 8.92 -3.33
CA ALA A 507 22.27 8.87 -4.36
C ALA A 507 23.41 9.89 -4.22
N ASP A 508 23.12 11.12 -3.81
CA ASP A 508 24.05 12.27 -3.93
C ASP A 508 25.42 12.02 -3.27
N ARG A 509 25.45 11.42 -2.07
CA ARG A 509 26.69 11.15 -1.32
C ARG A 509 27.33 9.79 -1.61
N MET A 510 26.65 8.91 -2.34
CA MET A 510 27.19 7.60 -2.73
C MET A 510 27.92 7.62 -4.06
N ARG A 511 27.70 8.64 -4.87
CA ARG A 511 28.29 8.74 -6.21
C ARG A 511 29.81 8.61 -6.19
N GLU A 512 30.50 9.38 -5.36
CA GLU A 512 31.96 9.45 -5.39
C GLU A 512 32.63 8.14 -4.95
N ILE A 513 32.24 7.57 -3.81
CA ILE A 513 32.85 6.32 -3.32
C ILE A 513 32.50 5.13 -4.20
N SER A 514 31.27 5.04 -4.71
CA SER A 514 30.87 3.95 -5.62
C SER A 514 31.57 4.04 -6.97
N GLU A 515 31.77 5.25 -7.52
CA GLU A 515 32.54 5.48 -8.75
C GLU A 515 34.04 5.16 -8.55
N VAL A 516 34.59 5.44 -7.37
CA VAL A 516 35.96 5.04 -7.00
C VAL A 516 36.09 3.52 -6.94
N MET A 517 35.10 2.80 -6.43
CA MET A 517 35.15 1.34 -6.30
C MET A 517 34.83 0.58 -7.59
N GLY A 518 33.88 1.07 -8.40
CA GLY A 518 33.35 0.32 -9.55
C GLY A 518 33.70 0.91 -10.91
N MET A 519 34.41 2.04 -10.97
CA MET A 519 34.76 2.75 -12.21
C MET A 519 36.18 3.33 -12.10
N GLU A 520 36.55 4.27 -12.99
CA GLU A 520 37.91 4.79 -13.06
C GLU A 520 38.23 5.94 -12.08
N ALA A 521 37.28 6.35 -11.22
CA ALA A 521 37.50 7.50 -10.33
C ALA A 521 38.54 7.24 -9.23
N TYR A 522 38.97 5.99 -8.98
CA TYR A 522 40.11 5.71 -8.09
C TYR A 522 41.39 6.44 -8.52
N LYS A 523 41.52 6.76 -9.82
CA LYS A 523 42.64 7.57 -10.34
C LYS A 523 42.68 8.97 -9.73
N ASN A 524 41.53 9.51 -9.31
CA ASN A 524 41.43 10.83 -8.67
C ASN A 524 41.86 10.80 -7.20
N CYS A 525 41.85 9.63 -6.55
CA CYS A 525 42.29 9.47 -5.16
C CYS A 525 43.81 9.64 -4.99
N ASN A 526 44.60 9.58 -6.08
CA ASN A 526 46.08 9.63 -6.05
C ASN A 526 46.72 8.65 -5.05
N SER A 527 46.06 7.52 -4.79
CA SER A 527 46.60 6.49 -3.89
C SER A 527 47.68 5.66 -4.59
N SER A 528 48.71 5.25 -3.85
CA SER A 528 49.73 4.32 -4.33
C SER A 528 49.28 2.86 -4.29
N LEU A 529 48.08 2.57 -3.78
CA LEU A 529 47.54 1.21 -3.70
C LEU A 529 47.11 0.72 -5.09
N PRO A 530 47.37 -0.55 -5.44
CA PRO A 530 46.77 -1.14 -6.62
C PRO A 530 45.25 -1.23 -6.42
N HIS A 531 44.48 -0.72 -7.37
CA HIS A 531 43.02 -0.84 -7.35
C HIS A 531 42.59 -2.30 -7.60
N PRO A 532 41.68 -2.86 -6.79
CA PRO A 532 41.22 -4.23 -6.99
C PRO A 532 40.52 -4.41 -8.34
N LYS A 533 40.73 -5.55 -8.99
CA LYS A 533 40.17 -5.86 -10.31
C LYS A 533 38.88 -6.65 -10.21
N ASP A 534 38.09 -6.63 -11.28
CA ASP A 534 36.89 -7.45 -11.45
C ASP A 534 35.84 -7.29 -10.33
N LEU A 535 35.79 -6.11 -9.71
CA LEU A 535 34.81 -5.78 -8.68
C LEU A 535 33.39 -5.70 -9.27
N GLN A 536 32.42 -6.30 -8.57
CA GLN A 536 31.01 -6.12 -8.86
C GLN A 536 30.40 -5.13 -7.86
N VAL A 537 29.85 -4.02 -8.35
CA VAL A 537 29.29 -2.97 -7.50
C VAL A 537 27.78 -2.86 -7.70
N TYR A 538 27.04 -2.93 -6.58
CA TYR A 538 25.59 -2.79 -6.51
C TYR A 538 25.22 -1.62 -5.60
N GLY A 539 24.19 -0.88 -5.99
CA GLY A 539 23.56 0.15 -5.16
C GLY A 539 22.18 -0.28 -4.65
N MET A 540 21.75 0.25 -3.51
CA MET A 540 20.37 0.05 -3.04
C MET A 540 19.36 0.63 -4.04
N THR A 541 19.67 1.80 -4.57
CA THR A 541 18.94 2.52 -5.63
C THR A 541 19.91 2.88 -6.75
N GLN A 542 19.41 3.43 -7.85
CA GLN A 542 20.27 3.99 -8.90
C GLN A 542 20.92 5.30 -8.41
N TYR A 543 22.26 5.32 -8.30
CA TYR A 543 22.99 6.52 -7.88
C TYR A 543 23.20 7.54 -9.00
N LYS A 544 23.40 7.04 -10.22
CA LYS A 544 23.53 7.81 -11.44
C LYS A 544 23.12 6.95 -12.63
N ALA A 545 22.46 7.53 -13.63
CA ALA A 545 22.01 6.79 -14.80
C ALA A 545 23.17 6.25 -15.64
N GLU A 546 24.31 6.94 -15.65
CA GLU A 546 25.51 6.55 -16.40
C GLU A 546 26.35 5.48 -15.69
N PHE A 547 26.06 5.19 -14.42
CA PHE A 547 26.79 4.16 -13.69
C PHE A 547 26.35 2.77 -14.14
N PRO A 548 27.29 1.83 -14.36
CA PRO A 548 26.96 0.47 -14.81
C PRO A 548 26.41 -0.41 -13.68
N PHE A 549 26.21 0.13 -12.48
CA PHE A 549 25.88 -0.62 -11.28
C PHE A 549 24.40 -1.04 -11.28
N PRO A 550 24.10 -2.33 -11.09
CA PRO A 550 22.72 -2.75 -10.87
C PRO A 550 22.19 -2.18 -9.54
N ALA A 551 20.94 -1.75 -9.55
CA ALA A 551 20.23 -1.28 -8.37
C ALA A 551 19.33 -2.39 -7.81
N LEU A 552 19.35 -2.61 -6.49
CA LEU A 552 18.43 -3.55 -5.82
C LEU A 552 16.97 -3.09 -6.00
N PHE A 553 16.75 -1.78 -5.94
CA PHE A 553 15.48 -1.12 -6.22
C PHE A 553 15.69 -0.10 -7.35
N PRO A 554 15.60 -0.53 -8.63
CA PRO A 554 15.75 0.38 -9.75
C PRO A 554 14.62 1.42 -9.77
N PRO A 555 14.84 2.60 -10.36
CA PRO A 555 13.80 3.61 -10.48
C PRO A 555 12.61 3.04 -11.27
N ASN A 556 11.40 3.35 -10.80
CA ASN A 556 10.19 3.07 -11.58
C ASN A 556 10.21 3.96 -12.83
N SER A 557 9.98 3.35 -13.99
CA SER A 557 9.70 4.07 -15.23
C SER A 557 8.32 4.70 -15.11
N ASN A 558 8.22 5.97 -14.71
CA ASN A 558 6.96 6.72 -14.73
C ASN A 558 6.57 7.03 -16.18
N LYS A 559 5.89 6.08 -16.83
CA LYS A 559 5.36 6.25 -18.19
C LYS A 559 4.05 7.01 -18.16
N ASN A 560 3.76 7.72 -19.25
CA ASN A 560 2.52 8.43 -19.48
C ASN A 560 2.19 9.40 -18.33
N VAL A 561 3.21 10.06 -17.76
CA VAL A 561 3.00 11.27 -16.95
C VAL A 561 2.32 12.34 -17.79
N LEU A 562 1.67 13.33 -17.16
CA LEU A 562 0.83 14.30 -17.88
C LEU A 562 1.56 14.93 -19.07
N ALA A 563 2.81 15.39 -18.88
CA ALA A 563 3.59 16.00 -19.94
C ALA A 563 3.90 15.04 -21.11
N GLU A 564 4.25 13.78 -20.81
CA GLU A 564 4.45 12.77 -21.84
C GLU A 564 3.15 12.50 -22.61
N TRP A 565 2.05 12.33 -21.88
CA TRP A 565 0.77 11.98 -22.47
C TRP A 565 0.20 13.09 -23.35
N LEU A 566 0.34 14.36 -22.95
CA LEU A 566 -0.02 15.50 -23.81
C LEU A 566 0.76 15.46 -25.13
N ALA A 567 2.07 15.20 -25.06
CA ALA A 567 2.91 15.07 -26.25
C ALA A 567 2.48 13.89 -27.14
N THR A 568 2.15 12.71 -26.56
CA THR A 568 1.66 11.57 -27.34
C THR A 568 0.31 11.82 -28.01
N GLN A 569 -0.51 12.69 -27.44
CA GLN A 569 -1.77 13.15 -28.05
C GLN A 569 -1.56 14.31 -29.04
N GLY A 570 -0.32 14.74 -29.30
CA GLY A 570 -0.01 15.87 -30.19
C GLY A 570 -0.41 17.24 -29.62
N VAL A 571 -0.58 17.33 -28.30
CA VAL A 571 -1.00 18.54 -27.59
C VAL A 571 0.24 19.29 -27.09
N SER A 572 0.42 20.52 -27.57
CA SER A 572 1.49 21.39 -27.11
C SER A 572 1.26 21.89 -25.68
N GLN A 573 2.34 22.17 -24.96
CA GLN A 573 2.28 22.53 -23.55
C GLN A 573 3.34 23.56 -23.17
N PHE A 574 3.05 24.35 -22.12
CA PHE A 574 3.95 25.38 -21.61
C PHE A 574 4.16 25.27 -20.10
N HIS A 575 5.42 25.23 -19.65
CA HIS A 575 5.80 25.13 -18.23
C HIS A 575 6.60 26.36 -17.80
N CYS A 576 6.17 27.04 -16.73
CA CYS A 576 6.81 28.27 -16.27
C CYS A 576 7.06 28.30 -14.76
N ALA A 577 8.27 28.67 -14.34
CA ALA A 577 8.54 28.97 -12.93
C ALA A 577 9.73 29.93 -12.81
N GLU A 578 9.90 30.49 -11.62
CA GLU A 578 11.17 31.10 -11.27
C GLU A 578 12.24 30.06 -10.88
N THR A 579 13.49 30.50 -10.73
CA THR A 579 14.68 29.63 -10.64
C THR A 579 14.56 28.54 -9.58
N GLU A 580 14.07 28.88 -8.38
CA GLU A 580 13.95 27.93 -7.26
C GLU A 580 13.01 26.74 -7.55
N LYS A 581 11.97 26.97 -8.36
CA LYS A 581 10.95 25.95 -8.67
C LYS A 581 11.00 25.49 -10.12
N TYR A 582 11.99 25.92 -10.90
CA TYR A 582 12.15 25.51 -12.30
C TYR A 582 12.35 23.99 -12.45
N ALA A 583 13.19 23.37 -11.62
CA ALA A 583 13.35 21.90 -11.64
C ALA A 583 12.04 21.15 -11.31
N HIS A 584 11.16 21.76 -10.51
CA HIS A 584 9.91 21.16 -10.06
C HIS A 584 8.90 21.09 -11.19
N VAL A 585 8.77 22.17 -11.96
CA VAL A 585 7.87 22.22 -13.13
C VAL A 585 8.44 21.55 -14.38
N THR A 586 9.68 21.05 -14.32
CA THR A 586 10.35 20.40 -15.47
C THR A 586 10.73 18.97 -15.12
N PHE A 587 11.90 18.76 -14.51
CA PHE A 587 12.43 17.44 -14.16
C PHE A 587 11.44 16.61 -13.35
N PHE A 588 10.90 17.15 -12.24
CA PHE A 588 10.01 16.40 -11.36
C PHE A 588 8.61 16.22 -11.94
N PHE A 589 8.01 17.26 -12.51
CA PHE A 589 6.71 17.19 -13.20
C PHE A 589 6.71 16.17 -14.35
N ASN A 590 7.85 16.05 -15.05
CA ASN A 590 8.06 15.08 -16.12
C ASN A 590 8.45 13.68 -15.62
N GLY A 591 8.26 13.37 -14.34
CA GLY A 591 8.48 12.04 -13.78
C GLY A 591 9.95 11.70 -13.51
N GLY A 592 10.82 12.70 -13.34
CA GLY A 592 12.26 12.54 -13.14
C GLY A 592 13.06 12.57 -14.44
N ARG A 593 12.59 13.31 -15.45
CA ARG A 593 13.17 13.36 -16.80
C ARG A 593 13.62 14.78 -17.15
N GLU A 594 14.90 14.93 -17.46
CA GLU A 594 15.49 16.22 -17.85
C GLU A 594 15.09 16.65 -19.27
N ALA A 595 15.10 15.70 -20.21
CA ALA A 595 14.82 15.96 -21.62
C ALA A 595 13.36 16.35 -21.86
N HIS A 596 13.16 17.36 -22.71
CA HIS A 596 11.84 17.84 -23.14
C HIS A 596 11.05 16.74 -23.86
N PHE A 597 9.73 16.79 -23.74
CA PHE A 597 8.81 16.10 -24.63
C PHE A 597 8.54 16.92 -25.88
N GLU A 598 8.05 16.27 -26.93
CA GLU A 598 7.64 16.97 -28.15
C GLU A 598 6.50 17.94 -27.85
N GLY A 599 6.57 19.17 -28.39
CA GLY A 599 5.57 20.20 -28.13
C GLY A 599 5.63 20.85 -26.74
N GLU A 600 6.62 20.50 -25.90
CA GLU A 600 6.88 21.14 -24.60
C GLU A 600 7.76 22.38 -24.74
N GLU A 601 7.25 23.52 -24.29
CA GLU A 601 7.98 24.78 -24.17
C GLU A 601 8.17 25.16 -22.70
N ARG A 602 9.37 25.61 -22.33
CA ARG A 602 9.73 25.95 -20.95
C ARG A 602 10.14 27.42 -20.82
N CYS A 603 9.75 28.06 -19.72
CA CYS A 603 10.18 29.41 -19.37
C CYS A 603 10.71 29.45 -17.93
N MET A 604 11.93 29.98 -17.76
CA MET A 604 12.52 30.23 -16.45
C MET A 604 12.62 31.73 -16.21
N VAL A 605 11.96 32.21 -15.16
CA VAL A 605 12.12 33.58 -14.66
C VAL A 605 13.27 33.60 -13.63
N PRO A 606 14.22 34.55 -13.69
CA PRO A 606 15.29 34.63 -12.70
C PRO A 606 14.73 34.98 -11.31
N SER A 607 14.98 34.14 -10.30
CA SER A 607 14.68 34.48 -8.90
C SER A 607 15.54 35.68 -8.44
N PRO A 608 15.08 36.49 -7.47
CA PRO A 608 15.84 37.63 -6.99
C PRO A 608 17.13 37.17 -6.29
N LYS A 609 18.22 37.91 -6.49
CA LYS A 609 19.51 37.62 -5.86
C LYS A 609 19.55 38.21 -4.44
N VAL A 610 18.90 37.55 -3.50
CA VAL A 610 18.86 37.93 -2.08
C VAL A 610 19.42 36.80 -1.19
N PRO A 611 19.96 37.10 0.00
CA PRO A 611 20.49 36.06 0.92
C PRO A 611 19.42 35.08 1.41
N THR A 612 18.23 35.60 1.72
CA THR A 612 17.03 34.86 2.11
C THR A 612 15.81 35.62 1.56
N TYR A 613 14.75 34.88 1.23
CA TYR A 613 13.63 35.44 0.46
C TYR A 613 12.67 36.31 1.29
N ASP A 614 12.78 36.34 2.63
CA ASP A 614 12.07 37.32 3.47
C ASP A 614 12.48 38.78 3.17
N HIS A 615 13.66 38.99 2.57
CA HIS A 615 14.09 40.31 2.11
C HIS A 615 13.38 40.81 0.85
N MET A 616 12.79 39.91 0.07
CA MET A 616 12.00 40.24 -1.13
C MET A 616 10.84 39.24 -1.27
N PRO A 617 9.82 39.33 -0.39
CA PRO A 617 8.80 38.29 -0.26
C PRO A 617 7.96 38.07 -1.51
N GLU A 618 7.83 39.06 -2.38
CA GLU A 618 7.14 38.97 -3.67
C GLU A 618 7.86 38.08 -4.69
N MET A 619 9.16 37.82 -4.45
CA MET A 619 10.10 37.16 -5.35
C MET A 619 9.90 37.58 -6.81
N SER A 620 9.67 36.63 -7.73
CA SER A 620 9.43 36.90 -9.15
C SER A 620 8.02 36.52 -9.60
N SER A 621 7.05 36.47 -8.68
CA SER A 621 5.66 36.10 -8.99
C SER A 621 5.05 36.97 -10.08
N ALA A 622 5.35 38.28 -10.08
CA ALA A 622 4.89 39.19 -11.13
C ALA A 622 5.43 38.79 -12.51
N GLY A 623 6.72 38.45 -12.61
CA GLY A 623 7.34 38.02 -13.87
C GLY A 623 6.84 36.67 -14.37
N VAL A 624 6.56 35.73 -13.46
CA VAL A 624 5.92 34.45 -13.82
C VAL A 624 4.50 34.70 -14.34
N ALA A 625 3.72 35.56 -13.68
CA ALA A 625 2.38 35.93 -14.15
C ALA A 625 2.40 36.63 -15.52
N ASP A 626 3.34 37.55 -15.75
CA ASP A 626 3.50 38.23 -17.05
C ASP A 626 3.69 37.20 -18.18
N LYS A 627 4.54 36.20 -17.95
CA LYS A 627 4.82 35.14 -18.94
C LYS A 627 3.61 34.23 -19.16
N MET A 628 2.87 33.90 -18.10
CA MET A 628 1.66 33.10 -18.23
C MET A 628 0.56 33.85 -18.98
N VAL A 629 0.33 35.12 -18.67
CA VAL A 629 -0.65 35.97 -19.38
C VAL A 629 -0.27 36.09 -20.86
N GLU A 630 1.00 36.35 -21.18
CA GLU A 630 1.49 36.40 -22.56
C GLU A 630 1.15 35.13 -23.35
N GLN A 631 1.36 33.95 -22.76
CA GLN A 631 1.10 32.67 -23.43
C GLN A 631 -0.39 32.33 -23.54
N VAL A 632 -1.19 32.70 -22.53
CA VAL A 632 -2.66 32.57 -22.58
C VAL A 632 -3.24 33.47 -23.67
N GLU A 633 -2.80 34.73 -23.76
CA GLU A 633 -3.26 35.68 -24.79
C GLU A 633 -2.84 35.23 -26.20
N ALA A 634 -1.67 34.61 -26.33
CA ALA A 634 -1.18 34.06 -27.59
C ALA A 634 -1.98 32.83 -28.08
N GLY A 635 -2.62 32.07 -27.18
CA GLY A 635 -3.45 30.91 -27.51
C GLY A 635 -2.70 29.76 -28.19
N LYS A 636 -1.37 29.69 -28.02
CA LYS A 636 -0.49 28.72 -28.70
C LYS A 636 -0.55 27.31 -28.09
N HIS A 637 -0.79 27.22 -26.79
CA HIS A 637 -0.69 25.99 -26.01
C HIS A 637 -2.04 25.64 -25.39
N PRO A 638 -2.62 24.45 -25.65
CA PRO A 638 -3.84 24.02 -24.98
C PRO A 638 -3.66 23.74 -23.48
N PHE A 639 -2.45 23.38 -23.04
CA PHE A 639 -2.11 23.22 -21.62
C PHE A 639 -0.97 24.16 -21.22
N LEU A 640 -1.18 24.90 -20.13
CA LEU A 640 -0.15 25.74 -19.53
C LEU A 640 -0.15 25.50 -18.02
N MET A 641 1.04 25.50 -17.43
CA MET A 641 1.20 25.41 -15.98
C MET A 641 2.31 26.32 -15.49
N CYS A 642 2.16 26.81 -14.25
CA CYS A 642 3.22 27.52 -13.56
C CYS A 642 3.31 27.16 -12.09
N ASN A 643 4.47 27.45 -11.49
CA ASN A 643 4.66 27.41 -10.05
C ASN A 643 4.96 28.81 -9.51
N PHE A 644 4.27 29.19 -8.43
CA PHE A 644 4.61 30.35 -7.62
C PHE A 644 5.36 29.90 -6.36
N ALA A 645 6.66 30.23 -6.32
CA ALA A 645 7.57 29.85 -5.25
C ALA A 645 7.39 30.58 -3.89
N PRO A 646 6.88 31.82 -3.80
CA PRO A 646 7.01 32.60 -2.56
C PRO A 646 6.44 31.98 -1.29
N PRO A 647 5.23 31.39 -1.26
CA PRO A 647 4.67 30.86 -0.01
C PRO A 647 5.57 29.80 0.63
N ASP A 648 6.31 29.04 -0.18
CA ASP A 648 7.22 28.01 0.32
C ASP A 648 8.60 28.59 0.68
N MET A 649 9.22 29.28 -0.27
CA MET A 649 10.60 29.77 -0.12
C MET A 649 10.70 30.83 1.00
N VAL A 650 9.68 31.68 1.15
CA VAL A 650 9.58 32.62 2.27
C VAL A 650 9.08 31.91 3.53
N GLY A 651 8.20 30.91 3.40
CA GLY A 651 7.77 30.05 4.50
C GLY A 651 8.93 29.43 5.30
N HIS A 652 9.97 28.97 4.59
CA HIS A 652 11.18 28.42 5.19
C HIS A 652 11.99 29.41 6.06
N THR A 653 11.75 30.71 5.97
CA THR A 653 12.41 31.70 6.83
C THR A 653 11.82 31.75 8.24
N GLY A 654 10.57 31.27 8.39
CA GLY A 654 9.81 31.40 9.64
C GLY A 654 9.38 32.85 9.94
N GLU A 655 9.60 33.80 9.03
CA GLU A 655 9.22 35.21 9.20
C GLU A 655 7.76 35.42 8.78
N TYR A 656 6.87 35.48 9.77
CA TYR A 656 5.42 35.56 9.55
C TYR A 656 5.00 36.71 8.62
N GLU A 657 5.45 37.94 8.91
CA GLU A 657 5.08 39.13 8.13
C GLU A 657 5.58 39.07 6.67
N ALA A 658 6.73 38.44 6.44
CA ALA A 658 7.23 38.22 5.10
C ALA A 658 6.38 37.16 4.37
N ALA A 659 6.04 36.06 5.04
CA ALA A 659 5.19 35.02 4.46
C ALA A 659 3.80 35.54 4.09
N VAL A 660 3.21 36.45 4.89
CA VAL A 660 1.95 37.13 4.54
C VAL A 660 2.08 37.88 3.21
N LYS A 661 3.11 38.71 3.05
CA LYS A 661 3.37 39.46 1.80
C LYS A 661 3.63 38.54 0.61
N ALA A 662 4.30 37.41 0.84
CA ALA A 662 4.55 36.39 -0.17
C ALA A 662 3.23 35.78 -0.69
N CYS A 663 2.31 35.46 0.22
CA CYS A 663 0.97 34.99 -0.12
C CYS A 663 0.14 36.08 -0.84
N GLU A 664 0.17 37.34 -0.39
CA GLU A 664 -0.52 38.46 -1.05
C GLU A 664 -0.01 38.69 -2.49
N ALA A 665 1.31 38.67 -2.70
CA ALA A 665 1.90 38.80 -4.03
C ALA A 665 1.51 37.63 -4.95
N THR A 666 1.40 36.42 -4.38
CA THR A 666 0.95 35.22 -5.10
C THR A 666 -0.53 35.31 -5.46
N ASP A 667 -1.39 35.80 -4.57
CA ASP A 667 -2.82 36.03 -4.82
C ASP A 667 -3.04 37.03 -5.97
N ILE A 668 -2.32 38.16 -5.96
CA ILE A 668 -2.33 39.14 -7.06
C ILE A 668 -1.93 38.49 -8.38
N ALA A 669 -0.87 37.67 -8.37
CA ALA A 669 -0.40 36.99 -9.57
C ALA A 669 -1.42 35.96 -10.11
N ILE A 670 -2.08 35.21 -9.23
CA ILE A 670 -3.16 34.28 -9.57
C ILE A 670 -4.33 35.03 -10.20
N GLY A 671 -4.76 36.16 -9.61
CA GLY A 671 -5.86 36.98 -10.14
C GLY A 671 -5.61 37.45 -11.57
N ARG A 672 -4.38 37.89 -11.88
CA ARG A 672 -3.99 38.31 -13.24
C ARG A 672 -4.08 37.19 -14.27
N ILE A 673 -3.63 35.98 -13.91
CA ILE A 673 -3.72 34.80 -14.79
C ILE A 673 -5.18 34.38 -14.95
N PHE A 674 -5.96 34.39 -13.87
CA PHE A 674 -7.38 34.05 -13.89
C PHE A 674 -8.16 34.96 -14.86
N ASP A 675 -7.95 36.28 -14.79
CA ASP A 675 -8.60 37.25 -15.69
C ASP A 675 -8.25 36.99 -17.15
N ALA A 676 -6.98 36.69 -17.46
CA ALA A 676 -6.55 36.32 -18.80
C ALA A 676 -7.21 35.02 -19.27
N CYS A 677 -7.27 33.99 -18.43
CA CYS A 677 -7.93 32.72 -18.74
C CYS A 677 -9.41 32.91 -19.06
N GLN A 678 -10.14 33.70 -18.24
CA GLN A 678 -11.55 34.00 -18.48
C GLN A 678 -11.78 34.71 -19.82
N LYS A 679 -10.93 35.68 -20.15
CA LYS A 679 -11.01 36.45 -21.39
C LYS A 679 -10.69 35.60 -22.64
N HIS A 680 -9.79 34.63 -22.53
CA HIS A 680 -9.29 33.83 -23.64
C HIS A 680 -9.84 32.39 -23.69
N GLY A 681 -10.82 32.06 -22.84
CA GLY A 681 -11.54 30.78 -22.88
C GLY A 681 -10.77 29.59 -22.31
N TYR A 682 -9.83 29.83 -21.40
CA TYR A 682 -9.12 28.78 -20.67
C TYR A 682 -9.80 28.45 -19.34
N VAL A 683 -9.76 27.17 -18.96
CA VAL A 683 -10.14 26.74 -17.61
C VAL A 683 -8.93 26.92 -16.69
N CYS A 684 -9.07 27.76 -15.68
CA CYS A 684 -8.04 28.01 -14.67
C CYS A 684 -8.26 27.09 -13.46
N MET A 685 -7.25 26.30 -13.12
CA MET A 685 -7.23 25.44 -11.94
C MET A 685 -6.07 25.86 -11.03
N VAL A 686 -6.32 26.03 -9.73
CA VAL A 686 -5.28 26.40 -8.75
C VAL A 686 -5.15 25.29 -7.72
N THR A 687 -3.92 24.82 -7.50
CA THR A 687 -3.58 23.86 -6.44
C THR A 687 -2.21 24.16 -5.84
N ALA A 688 -1.79 23.39 -4.85
CA ALA A 688 -0.45 23.44 -4.27
C ALA A 688 0.15 22.02 -4.19
N ASP A 689 1.48 21.91 -4.18
CA ASP A 689 2.21 20.65 -4.01
C ASP A 689 2.27 20.21 -2.54
N HIS A 690 2.30 21.16 -1.60
CA HIS A 690 2.18 20.91 -0.16
C HIS A 690 1.88 22.22 0.60
N GLY A 691 1.71 22.12 1.92
CA GLY A 691 1.60 23.28 2.83
C GLY A 691 2.96 23.76 3.36
N ASN A 692 3.02 25.02 3.77
CA ASN A 692 4.13 25.67 4.49
C ASN A 692 3.62 26.96 5.17
N ALA A 693 3.28 27.98 4.37
CA ALA A 693 2.95 29.34 4.82
C ALA A 693 1.75 29.44 5.79
N GLU A 694 0.85 28.45 5.80
CA GLU A 694 -0.28 28.40 6.71
C GLU A 694 0.11 28.13 8.17
N LYS A 695 1.36 27.72 8.43
CA LYS A 695 1.88 27.51 9.78
C LYS A 695 3.32 28.02 9.92
N MET A 696 3.43 29.29 10.27
CA MET A 696 4.72 29.98 10.48
C MET A 696 5.21 29.99 11.94
N ILE A 697 4.34 29.63 12.89
CA ILE A 697 4.63 29.68 14.33
C ILE A 697 4.39 28.30 14.96
N ALA A 698 5.36 27.82 15.72
CA ALA A 698 5.30 26.56 16.46
C ALA A 698 4.50 26.73 17.79
N PRO A 699 4.03 25.63 18.41
CA PRO A 699 3.22 25.69 19.63
C PRO A 699 3.91 26.38 20.83
N ASP A 700 5.23 26.44 20.84
CA ASP A 700 6.05 27.12 21.85
C ASP A 700 6.29 28.62 21.54
N GLY A 701 5.70 29.12 20.45
CA GLY A 701 5.88 30.50 19.96
C GLY A 701 7.13 30.70 19.10
N GLY A 702 7.94 29.66 18.88
CA GLY A 702 9.10 29.71 18.00
C GLY A 702 8.72 29.73 16.52
N LYS A 703 9.69 30.01 15.65
CA LYS A 703 9.52 29.95 14.20
C LYS A 703 9.27 28.51 13.74
N HIS A 704 8.31 28.33 12.84
CA HIS A 704 8.10 27.07 12.13
C HIS A 704 8.54 27.24 10.68
N THR A 705 9.60 26.53 10.29
CA THR A 705 10.28 26.69 8.99
C THR A 705 10.13 25.49 8.07
N ALA A 706 9.32 24.49 8.46
CA ALA A 706 9.13 23.25 7.74
C ALA A 706 7.78 23.23 7.02
N HIS A 707 7.65 22.36 6.00
CA HIS A 707 6.37 22.04 5.40
C HIS A 707 5.38 21.48 6.43
N THR A 708 4.11 21.44 6.06
CA THR A 708 3.06 20.82 6.87
C THR A 708 2.43 19.63 6.17
N CYS A 709 1.59 18.91 6.92
CA CYS A 709 0.75 17.83 6.39
C CYS A 709 -0.71 18.30 6.21
N TYR A 710 -0.96 19.60 6.09
CA TYR A 710 -2.31 20.09 5.77
C TYR A 710 -2.69 19.73 4.33
N ARG A 711 -4.00 19.71 4.07
CA ARG A 711 -4.52 19.55 2.70
C ARG A 711 -4.24 20.79 1.88
N VAL A 712 -4.08 20.60 0.58
CA VAL A 712 -3.92 21.67 -0.40
C VAL A 712 -5.25 22.02 -1.06
N PRO A 713 -5.46 23.28 -1.50
CA PRO A 713 -6.63 23.63 -2.29
C PRO A 713 -6.57 22.95 -3.66
N PHE A 714 -7.73 22.74 -4.28
CA PHE A 714 -7.83 22.44 -5.70
C PHE A 714 -9.08 23.10 -6.25
N THR A 715 -8.91 24.10 -7.10
CA THR A 715 -10.00 24.92 -7.64
C THR A 715 -10.19 24.66 -9.13
N ASN A 716 -11.36 25.04 -9.64
CA ASN A 716 -11.71 24.99 -11.05
C ASN A 716 -12.57 26.22 -11.38
N SER A 717 -12.20 26.98 -12.40
CA SER A 717 -12.92 28.19 -12.83
C SER A 717 -14.13 27.92 -13.72
N SER A 718 -14.31 26.68 -14.19
CA SER A 718 -15.42 26.29 -15.06
C SER A 718 -16.66 25.89 -14.26
N ASP A 719 -17.82 26.39 -14.64
CA ASP A 719 -19.13 26.01 -14.11
C ASP A 719 -19.65 24.67 -14.67
N LYS A 720 -19.06 24.20 -15.78
CA LYS A 720 -19.42 22.94 -16.45
C LYS A 720 -18.98 21.70 -15.69
N PHE A 721 -17.93 21.81 -14.88
CA PHE A 721 -17.31 20.69 -14.18
C PHE A 721 -17.44 20.90 -12.68
N LYS A 722 -18.10 19.96 -12.00
CA LYS A 722 -18.32 20.02 -10.56
C LYS A 722 -17.40 19.03 -9.86
N PHE A 723 -16.72 19.50 -8.81
CA PHE A 723 -15.95 18.61 -7.97
C PHE A 723 -16.84 17.57 -7.30
N LEU A 724 -16.35 16.34 -7.26
CA LEU A 724 -16.88 15.27 -6.43
C LEU A 724 -16.81 15.69 -4.97
N SER A 725 -17.81 15.29 -4.18
CA SER A 725 -17.81 15.53 -2.73
C SER A 725 -16.83 14.63 -1.99
N LYS A 726 -16.54 13.44 -2.53
CA LYS A 726 -15.61 12.43 -2.02
C LYS A 726 -15.24 11.45 -3.13
N LEU A 727 -14.17 10.67 -2.91
CA LEU A 727 -13.95 9.42 -3.64
C LEU A 727 -14.36 8.26 -2.74
N ASP A 728 -14.89 7.19 -3.33
CA ASP A 728 -15.45 6.08 -2.54
C ASP A 728 -14.38 5.22 -1.85
N ASN A 729 -13.16 5.18 -2.38
CA ASN A 729 -12.13 4.22 -1.97
C ASN A 729 -10.94 4.83 -1.22
N ARG A 730 -10.80 6.17 -1.20
CA ARG A 730 -9.73 6.89 -0.50
C ARG A 730 -10.01 8.39 -0.45
N GLU A 731 -9.18 9.13 0.27
CA GLU A 731 -9.14 10.58 0.18
C GLU A 731 -8.57 11.05 -1.17
N MET A 732 -8.99 12.24 -1.59
CA MET A 732 -8.45 12.94 -2.76
C MET A 732 -6.99 13.35 -2.50
N ALA A 733 -6.14 13.20 -3.51
CA ALA A 733 -4.71 13.47 -3.39
C ALA A 733 -4.13 14.06 -4.69
N LEU A 734 -2.86 14.46 -4.66
CA LEU A 734 -2.17 15.06 -5.82
C LEU A 734 -2.18 14.18 -7.07
N CYS A 735 -2.22 12.84 -6.91
CA CYS A 735 -2.30 11.91 -8.03
C CYS A 735 -3.58 12.06 -8.88
N ASP A 736 -4.60 12.75 -8.36
CA ASP A 736 -5.87 12.98 -9.05
C ASP A 736 -5.89 14.25 -9.92
N VAL A 737 -4.89 15.13 -9.78
CA VAL A 737 -4.84 16.41 -10.51
C VAL A 737 -4.69 16.17 -12.02
N ALA A 738 -3.72 15.35 -12.44
CA ALA A 738 -3.49 15.08 -13.86
C ALA A 738 -4.68 14.39 -14.57
N PRO A 739 -5.29 13.31 -14.00
CA PRO A 739 -6.54 12.76 -14.51
C PRO A 739 -7.68 13.78 -14.63
N THR A 740 -7.81 14.69 -13.65
CA THR A 740 -8.82 15.77 -13.69
C THR A 740 -8.56 16.74 -14.83
N VAL A 741 -7.30 17.14 -15.05
CA VAL A 741 -6.90 18.00 -16.18
C VAL A 741 -7.22 17.33 -17.51
N LEU A 742 -6.84 16.07 -17.70
CA LEU A 742 -7.11 15.32 -18.94
C LEU A 742 -8.62 15.20 -19.21
N TYR A 743 -9.41 14.93 -18.16
CA TYR A 743 -10.86 14.86 -18.26
C TYR A 743 -11.47 16.18 -18.72
N ILE A 744 -11.05 17.31 -18.14
CA ILE A 744 -11.52 18.66 -18.54
C ILE A 744 -11.10 18.99 -19.98
N MET A 745 -9.91 18.56 -20.40
CA MET A 745 -9.42 18.72 -21.78
C MET A 745 -10.10 17.79 -22.79
N GLY A 746 -10.93 16.83 -22.33
CA GLY A 746 -11.55 15.82 -23.19
C GLY A 746 -10.56 14.80 -23.76
N LEU A 747 -9.42 14.60 -23.09
CA LEU A 747 -8.38 13.65 -23.49
C LEU A 747 -8.53 12.32 -22.74
N PRO A 748 -8.17 11.18 -23.36
CA PRO A 748 -8.19 9.89 -22.68
C PRO A 748 -7.21 9.90 -21.51
N ILE A 749 -7.55 9.20 -20.42
CA ILE A 749 -6.65 8.99 -19.29
C ILE A 749 -5.89 7.67 -19.53
N PRO A 750 -4.54 7.66 -19.54
CA PRO A 750 -3.77 6.44 -19.78
C PRO A 750 -3.88 5.47 -18.60
N PRO A 751 -3.79 4.15 -18.83
CA PRO A 751 -3.93 3.14 -17.78
C PRO A 751 -2.84 3.21 -16.71
N ASP A 752 -1.68 3.82 -17.00
CA ASP A 752 -0.60 4.03 -16.03
C ASP A 752 -0.95 5.09 -14.97
N MET A 753 -1.91 5.99 -15.25
CA MET A 753 -2.42 6.96 -14.27
C MET A 753 -3.49 6.29 -13.41
N SER A 754 -3.09 5.76 -12.24
CA SER A 754 -4.01 5.16 -11.27
C SER A 754 -4.81 6.15 -10.43
N GLY A 755 -4.59 7.45 -10.61
CA GLY A 755 -5.45 8.51 -10.07
C GLY A 755 -6.78 8.57 -10.82
N VAL A 756 -7.73 9.35 -10.30
CA VAL A 756 -9.06 9.51 -10.93
C VAL A 756 -9.38 10.98 -11.10
N SER A 757 -10.24 11.30 -12.08
CA SER A 757 -10.78 12.66 -12.18
C SER A 757 -11.58 12.98 -10.92
N LEU A 758 -11.37 14.18 -10.37
CA LEU A 758 -12.13 14.70 -9.23
C LEU A 758 -13.34 15.51 -9.65
N VAL A 759 -13.62 15.62 -10.96
CA VAL A 759 -14.77 16.36 -11.46
C VAL A 759 -15.67 15.49 -12.33
N GLU A 760 -16.95 15.84 -12.33
CA GLU A 760 -17.96 15.36 -13.25
C GLU A 760 -18.45 16.53 -14.12
N GLY A 761 -18.68 16.28 -15.41
CA GLY A 761 -19.20 17.26 -16.36
C GLY A 761 -20.14 16.62 -17.38
N PRO A 762 -20.77 17.42 -18.25
CA PRO A 762 -21.60 16.90 -19.33
C PRO A 762 -20.76 16.00 -20.26
N GLN A 763 -21.31 14.82 -20.58
CA GLN A 763 -20.72 13.86 -21.51
C GLN A 763 -20.60 14.41 -22.93
#